data_AF-A0AB36TDR1-F1
#
_entry.id   AF-A0AB36TDR1-F1
#
_cell.length_a   1.000
_cell.length_b   1.000
_cell.length_c   1.000
_cell.angle_alpha   90.00
_cell.angle_beta   90.00
_cell.angle_gamma   90.00
#
_symmetry.space_group_name_H-M   'P 1'
#
loop_
_entity.id
_entity.type
_entity.pdbx_description
1 polymer ?
#
loop_
_entity_poly.entity_id
_entity_poly.type
_entity_poly.pdbx_seq_one_letter_code
_entity_poly.pdbx_strand_id
1 'polypeptide(L)'
;MSFFRGRLISLALVLAIIMQLFANFAFAEPTEKNTIFFRDISGHWAEESIKYLAERGLVKGYLTDNGYIIKPDTYITRAEYLTVLLNTKPNLKVVSDKVKLFVDVKDNDWYKEVVDKASSNGILEGYPDGSFKPNNPITRAEISALMVKINNWNEKDITEDADVFSDVQKNSWYYAAVLTCKLKKIINGYPDGTFKPGNYASRAEAFALLANYVRNFIDKDLDEEPEKTPGTTHDVVSPTPNPGTPSLPSSGSGSTIEKGPFKGKTVDDFLYVSGGDFKILNEEQKKITFEGLVDKENVKKMYYNVEYYGFDTDTPKMEKNNITDGLIIAGPDEENKGTFNENQIPYSWVLKDFEVNKSYFKIYIKLVIEDEYGNKLTKILAIINDKDSDGDGLSDYEEVYIYNTNPLNYDTDGDKLSDYEEINIYGTDPLNSDTDEDGLTDYEEMKAWVILELGTIVSIFYNAPEYEDMGTEGVELAAEKFGYKEEQIILGLDPLNPDTDGDGLPDGYEFRILGTDPTRKVTYGANVPDVDLDMDKDGLSNWDEFLYGTDPWLKDTDGDGISDYDEIRTYKTDPLNPDTDGDGLEDGLELEQGFDPLKSDTGNSGVLDSEKFVSMNLSEETLSDVLTPENRAIPSIKVFGVPDFDINTTVENASEHESVKNIVGVVGFPIDIKTDEDFESAQISFKISEEVLKTTDINNLVIFYYDEENDTIKFLETEVDEETNTIKTTVDHFSIYGVIDIVRFAQSWGIKDILDKLLNPGGETIPPVAEIGQADIVFVIDTTGSMGSVINNVKNNITNFANTLMENNVDVRLGLIDYKDLEEDGMDSTKNLG
;
A
#
# COMPACT_ATOMS: atom_id res chain seq x y z
N MET A 1 -1.09 -1.41 -53.34
CA MET A 1 -0.77 -0.04 -52.88
C MET A 1 -1.90 0.99 -53.12
N SER A 2 -3.19 0.69 -52.83
CA SER A 2 -4.24 1.74 -52.77
C SER A 2 -5.54 1.35 -52.03
N PHE A 3 -5.57 0.26 -51.25
CA PHE A 3 -6.83 -0.18 -50.61
C PHE A 3 -6.78 -0.29 -49.07
N PHE A 4 -5.63 -0.02 -48.43
CA PHE A 4 -5.50 -0.09 -46.97
C PHE A 4 -5.27 1.24 -46.24
N ARG A 5 -5.24 2.38 -46.96
CA ARG A 5 -5.05 3.72 -46.34
C ARG A 5 -6.35 4.43 -45.92
N GLY A 6 -7.52 3.86 -46.18
CA GLY A 6 -8.81 4.50 -45.90
C GLY A 6 -9.45 4.18 -44.54
N ARG A 7 -9.02 3.11 -43.85
CA ARG A 7 -9.64 2.66 -42.58
C ARG A 7 -8.90 3.14 -41.32
N LEU A 8 -7.65 3.55 -41.43
CA LEU A 8 -6.87 4.08 -40.30
C LEU A 8 -7.19 5.55 -39.98
N ILE A 9 -7.70 6.33 -40.94
CA ILE A 9 -7.99 7.75 -40.71
C ILE A 9 -9.37 7.94 -40.05
N SER A 10 -10.32 7.03 -40.25
CA SER A 10 -11.63 7.08 -39.57
C SER A 10 -11.60 6.53 -38.14
N LEU A 11 -10.68 5.60 -37.81
CA LEU A 11 -10.53 5.11 -36.44
C LEU A 11 -9.77 6.12 -35.56
N ALA A 12 -8.74 6.77 -36.10
CA ALA A 12 -7.98 7.81 -35.40
C ALA A 12 -8.80 9.07 -35.11
N LEU A 13 -9.76 9.43 -35.98
CA LEU A 13 -10.65 10.58 -35.73
C LEU A 13 -11.74 10.28 -34.69
N VAL A 14 -12.20 9.03 -34.59
CA VAL A 14 -13.17 8.62 -33.56
C VAL A 14 -12.49 8.48 -32.20
N LEU A 15 -11.25 7.98 -32.15
CA LEU A 15 -10.44 7.96 -30.92
C LEU A 15 -10.08 9.38 -30.43
N ALA A 16 -9.77 10.32 -31.34
CA ALA A 16 -9.45 11.71 -30.97
C ALA A 16 -10.67 12.51 -30.47
N ILE A 17 -11.88 12.19 -30.95
CA ILE A 17 -13.13 12.81 -30.48
C ILE A 17 -13.56 12.22 -29.12
N ILE A 18 -13.26 10.94 -28.87
CA ILE A 18 -13.47 10.32 -27.54
C ILE A 18 -12.46 10.90 -26.54
N MET A 19 -11.19 11.11 -26.91
CA MET A 19 -10.19 11.76 -26.05
C MET A 19 -10.48 13.25 -25.74
N GLN A 20 -11.24 13.96 -26.58
CA GLN A 20 -11.64 15.35 -26.31
C GLN A 20 -12.92 15.49 -25.49
N LEU A 21 -13.68 14.41 -25.27
CA LEU A 21 -14.86 14.38 -24.41
C LEU A 21 -14.53 14.03 -22.95
N PHE A 22 -13.31 13.56 -22.65
CA PHE A 22 -12.82 13.31 -21.29
C PHE A 22 -11.98 14.45 -20.68
N ALA A 23 -11.71 15.53 -21.44
CA ALA A 23 -10.85 16.63 -20.96
C ALA A 23 -11.55 17.70 -20.11
N ASN A 24 -12.80 17.49 -19.69
CA ASN A 24 -13.58 18.44 -18.87
C ASN A 24 -14.29 17.80 -17.66
N PHE A 25 -13.83 16.63 -17.22
CA PHE A 25 -14.07 16.18 -15.85
C PHE A 25 -12.72 16.15 -15.16
N ALA A 26 -12.37 17.26 -14.51
CA ALA A 26 -11.43 17.21 -13.41
C ALA A 26 -12.13 16.41 -12.30
N PHE A 27 -11.90 15.10 -12.27
CA PHE A 27 -12.06 14.34 -11.05
C PHE A 27 -11.10 14.96 -10.04
N ALA A 28 -11.65 15.56 -9.00
CA ALA A 28 -10.89 15.74 -7.78
C ALA A 28 -10.55 14.31 -7.30
N GLU A 29 -9.27 14.01 -7.17
CA GLU A 29 -8.82 12.82 -6.45
C GLU A 29 -9.55 12.81 -5.09
N PRO A 30 -10.16 11.68 -4.67
CA PRO A 30 -10.54 11.54 -3.28
C PRO A 30 -9.23 11.60 -2.50
N THR A 31 -9.08 12.62 -1.67
CA THR A 31 -7.98 12.67 -0.72
C THR A 31 -8.20 11.55 0.26
N GLU A 32 -7.51 10.42 0.09
CA GLU A 32 -7.33 9.40 1.12
C GLU A 32 -7.01 10.12 2.44
N LYS A 33 -7.89 9.98 3.43
CA LYS A 33 -7.53 10.27 4.82
C LYS A 33 -6.60 9.14 5.25
N ASN A 34 -5.32 9.24 4.89
CA ASN A 34 -4.25 8.42 5.47
C ASN A 34 -4.39 8.47 7.01
N THR A 35 -4.93 7.42 7.62
CA THR A 35 -4.98 7.23 9.07
C THR A 35 -3.53 7.05 9.55
N ILE A 36 -2.87 8.15 9.93
CA ILE A 36 -1.44 8.14 10.24
C ILE A 36 -1.20 7.41 11.56
N PHE A 37 -0.91 6.11 11.51
CA PHE A 37 -0.50 5.34 12.67
C PHE A 37 0.93 5.71 13.10
N PHE A 38 1.09 6.14 14.37
CA PHE A 38 2.41 6.44 14.94
C PHE A 38 2.86 5.33 15.88
N ARG A 39 3.86 4.56 15.45
CA ARG A 39 4.30 3.35 16.17
C ARG A 39 4.87 3.63 17.57
N ASP A 40 5.51 4.78 17.78
CA ASP A 40 6.30 5.07 18.97
C ASP A 40 5.56 5.83 20.07
N ILE A 41 4.24 6.00 19.94
CA ILE A 41 3.39 6.60 20.97
C ILE A 41 2.49 5.59 21.69
N SER A 42 2.46 4.32 21.26
CA SER A 42 1.65 3.28 21.91
C SER A 42 2.03 3.11 23.39
N GLY A 43 1.04 3.26 24.29
CA GLY A 43 1.22 3.21 25.75
C GLY A 43 1.88 4.44 26.35
N HIS A 44 2.17 5.47 25.55
CA HIS A 44 2.76 6.72 26.02
C HIS A 44 1.66 7.66 26.57
N TRP A 45 1.94 8.37 27.67
CA TRP A 45 0.92 9.22 28.33
C TRP A 45 0.33 10.34 27.44
N ALA A 46 1.02 10.68 26.35
CA ALA A 46 0.58 11.70 25.40
C ALA A 46 -0.08 11.12 24.14
N GLU A 47 -0.22 9.79 24.03
CA GLU A 47 -0.77 9.08 22.88
C GLU A 47 -2.09 9.69 22.39
N GLU A 48 -3.08 9.75 23.29
CA GLU A 48 -4.41 10.30 23.01
C GLU A 48 -4.36 11.75 22.51
N SER A 49 -3.45 12.57 23.05
CA SER A 49 -3.31 13.97 22.62
C SER A 49 -2.64 14.10 21.25
N ILE A 50 -1.78 13.15 20.89
CA ILE A 50 -1.06 13.15 19.62
C ILE A 50 -1.97 12.61 18.51
N LYS A 51 -2.70 11.51 18.75
CA LYS A 51 -3.73 10.97 17.85
C LYS A 51 -4.80 12.03 17.54
N TYR A 52 -5.36 12.63 18.58
CA TYR A 52 -6.34 13.72 18.48
C TYR A 52 -5.90 14.89 17.56
N LEU A 53 -4.61 15.26 17.59
CA LEU A 53 -4.08 16.31 16.73
C LEU A 53 -3.80 15.84 15.30
N ALA A 54 -3.44 14.58 15.13
CA ALA A 54 -3.13 14.00 13.82
C ALA A 54 -4.39 13.72 13.00
N GLU A 55 -5.47 13.25 13.62
CA GLU A 55 -6.81 13.12 13.03
C GLU A 55 -7.30 14.44 12.42
N ARG A 56 -6.93 15.57 13.05
CA ARG A 56 -7.26 16.93 12.57
C ARG A 56 -6.26 17.47 11.53
N GLY A 57 -5.33 16.63 11.07
CA GLY A 57 -4.28 16.99 10.12
C GLY A 57 -3.27 18.02 10.65
N LEU A 58 -3.25 18.29 11.96
CA LEU A 58 -2.41 19.33 12.56
C LEU A 58 -0.97 18.87 12.77
N VAL A 59 -0.80 17.60 13.16
CA VAL A 59 0.50 16.95 13.39
C VAL A 59 0.75 15.91 12.31
N LYS A 60 1.93 15.97 11.70
CA LYS A 60 2.45 14.94 10.80
C LYS A 60 3.71 14.35 11.45
N GLY A 61 3.81 13.02 11.48
CA GLY A 61 4.99 12.32 11.99
C GLY A 61 6.17 12.40 11.03
N TYR A 62 7.31 11.86 11.46
CA TYR A 62 8.43 11.61 10.58
C TYR A 62 8.25 10.25 9.91
N LEU A 63 8.28 10.23 8.59
CA LEU A 63 8.34 8.98 7.84
C LEU A 63 9.69 8.30 8.09
N THR A 64 9.66 7.01 8.38
CA THR A 64 10.83 6.15 8.49
C THR A 64 10.59 4.87 7.70
N ASP A 65 11.64 4.07 7.52
CA ASP A 65 11.60 2.75 6.89
C ASP A 65 10.58 1.77 7.55
N ASN A 66 10.05 2.11 8.73
CA ASN A 66 9.06 1.31 9.47
C ASN A 66 7.79 2.12 9.79
N GLY A 67 7.40 3.06 8.93
CA GLY A 67 6.20 3.88 9.07
C GLY A 67 6.42 5.24 9.76
N TYR A 68 5.33 5.93 10.10
CA TYR A 68 5.38 7.24 10.72
C TYR A 68 5.70 7.15 12.22
N ILE A 69 6.59 8.01 12.71
CA ILE A 69 6.94 8.12 14.13
C ILE A 69 6.88 9.57 14.62
N ILE A 70 6.59 9.75 15.91
CA ILE A 70 6.47 11.08 16.53
C ILE A 70 7.69 11.44 17.35
N LYS A 71 8.40 10.49 17.93
CA LYS A 71 9.50 10.66 18.89
C LYS A 71 9.05 11.48 20.12
N PRO A 72 8.04 11.00 20.88
CA PRO A 72 7.35 11.79 21.90
C PRO A 72 8.29 12.38 22.97
N ASP A 73 9.37 11.67 23.32
CA ASP A 73 10.33 12.09 24.36
C ASP A 73 11.45 12.99 23.84
N THR A 74 11.54 13.25 22.53
CA THR A 74 12.55 14.15 21.97
C THR A 74 12.10 15.61 22.05
N TYR A 75 13.05 16.55 22.06
CA TYR A 75 12.72 17.97 22.07
C TYR A 75 12.25 18.47 20.72
N ILE A 76 11.16 19.24 20.71
CA ILE A 76 10.65 19.87 19.48
C ILE A 76 11.38 21.18 19.19
N THR A 77 11.72 21.43 17.92
CA THR A 77 12.36 22.68 17.52
C THR A 77 11.35 23.83 17.41
N ARG A 78 11.86 25.06 17.44
CA ARG A 78 11.05 26.28 17.29
C ARG A 78 10.33 26.35 15.94
N ALA A 79 10.98 25.93 14.86
CA ALA A 79 10.38 25.89 13.53
C ALA A 79 9.25 24.85 13.47
N GLU A 80 9.48 23.64 13.96
CA GLU A 80 8.48 22.57 13.97
C GLU A 80 7.25 22.94 14.79
N TYR A 81 7.43 23.43 16.01
CA TYR A 81 6.29 23.82 16.84
C TYR A 81 5.49 24.98 16.23
N LEU A 82 6.17 25.97 15.64
CA LEU A 82 5.49 27.09 14.98
C LEU A 82 4.64 26.63 13.78
N THR A 83 5.13 25.67 13.01
CA THR A 83 4.39 25.05 11.89
C THR A 83 3.12 24.39 12.39
N VAL A 84 3.23 23.48 13.36
CA VAL A 84 2.06 22.76 13.91
C VAL A 84 1.06 23.74 14.55
N LEU A 85 1.54 24.78 15.25
CA LEU A 85 0.67 25.81 15.81
C LEU A 85 -0.07 26.60 14.73
N LEU A 86 0.60 26.97 13.63
CA LEU A 86 -0.04 27.72 12.54
C LEU A 86 -1.03 26.88 11.72
N ASN A 87 -0.89 25.56 11.71
CA ASN A 87 -1.89 24.68 11.10
C ASN A 87 -3.27 24.82 11.75
N THR A 88 -3.35 25.26 13.01
CA THR A 88 -4.64 25.57 13.68
C THR A 88 -5.37 26.80 13.09
N LYS A 89 -4.71 27.57 12.22
CA LYS A 89 -5.27 28.75 11.53
C LYS A 89 -4.94 28.69 10.03
N PRO A 90 -5.50 27.72 9.28
CA PRO A 90 -5.11 27.46 7.89
C PRO A 90 -5.35 28.67 6.95
N ASN A 91 -6.36 29.49 7.27
CA ASN A 91 -6.74 30.68 6.50
C ASN A 91 -5.83 31.90 6.71
N LEU A 92 -4.82 31.82 7.59
CA LEU A 92 -3.90 32.93 7.82
C LEU A 92 -3.01 33.12 6.60
N LYS A 93 -2.92 34.34 6.06
CA LYS A 93 -2.11 34.66 4.86
C LYS A 93 -0.91 35.55 5.22
N VAL A 94 0.13 35.50 4.39
CA VAL A 94 1.29 36.39 4.52
C VAL A 94 0.87 37.82 4.17
N VAL A 95 1.24 38.78 5.02
CA VAL A 95 1.07 40.21 4.75
C VAL A 95 2.42 40.77 4.31
N SER A 96 2.68 40.75 3.00
CA SER A 96 3.99 40.97 2.38
C SER A 96 4.75 42.21 2.91
N ASP A 97 4.05 43.33 3.09
CA ASP A 97 4.66 44.60 3.52
C ASP A 97 5.00 44.65 5.03
N LYS A 98 4.62 43.61 5.79
CA LYS A 98 4.83 43.50 7.25
C LYS A 98 5.77 42.36 7.65
N VAL A 99 6.27 41.59 6.69
CA VAL A 99 7.18 40.46 6.95
C VAL A 99 8.44 40.96 7.65
N LYS A 100 8.80 40.32 8.76
CA LYS A 100 10.06 40.59 9.45
C LYS A 100 11.09 39.54 9.03
N LEU A 101 12.21 40.00 8.49
CA LEU A 101 13.31 39.13 8.10
C LEU A 101 14.20 38.79 9.30
N PHE A 102 14.62 37.53 9.39
CA PHE A 102 15.54 37.03 10.41
C PHE A 102 16.87 36.64 9.78
N VAL A 103 17.97 36.88 10.49
CA VAL A 103 19.34 36.68 9.95
C VAL A 103 19.69 35.22 9.65
N ASP A 104 18.97 34.29 10.26
CA ASP A 104 19.19 32.85 10.23
C ASP A 104 18.06 32.07 9.53
N VAL A 105 17.21 32.79 8.77
CA VAL A 105 16.14 32.20 7.95
C VAL A 105 16.39 32.59 6.49
N LYS A 106 16.58 31.58 5.64
CA LYS A 106 16.89 31.70 4.21
C LYS A 106 15.65 31.41 3.37
N ASP A 107 15.64 31.92 2.15
CA ASP A 107 14.48 31.78 1.24
C ASP A 107 14.14 30.32 0.88
N ASN A 108 15.13 29.42 0.92
CA ASN A 108 14.94 28.00 0.59
C ASN A 108 14.69 27.12 1.83
N ASP A 109 14.60 27.68 3.04
CA ASP A 109 14.32 26.88 4.23
C ASP A 109 12.85 26.43 4.23
N TRP A 110 12.59 25.17 4.60
CA TRP A 110 11.24 24.59 4.58
C TRP A 110 10.23 25.34 5.48
N TYR A 111 10.73 26.04 6.52
CA TYR A 111 9.92 26.85 7.43
C TYR A 111 9.83 28.34 7.03
N LYS A 112 10.38 28.75 5.88
CA LYS A 112 10.42 30.17 5.45
C LYS A 112 9.02 30.78 5.39
N GLU A 113 8.09 30.12 4.71
CA GLU A 113 6.72 30.62 4.53
C GLU A 113 5.99 30.73 5.88
N VAL A 114 6.16 29.72 6.74
CA VAL A 114 5.58 29.68 8.08
C VAL A 114 6.09 30.85 8.95
N VAL A 115 7.39 31.13 8.89
CA VAL A 115 8.03 32.24 9.59
C VAL A 115 7.56 33.60 9.05
N ASP A 116 7.40 33.75 7.74
CA ASP A 116 6.87 34.98 7.13
C ASP A 116 5.40 35.20 7.52
N LYS A 117 4.60 34.13 7.52
CA LYS A 117 3.19 34.17 7.92
C LYS A 117 3.06 34.55 9.40
N ALA A 118 3.85 33.96 10.29
CA ALA A 118 3.85 34.28 11.71
C ALA A 118 4.34 35.71 11.99
N SER A 119 5.43 36.14 11.36
CA SER A 119 6.03 37.45 11.62
C SER A 119 5.18 38.61 11.09
N SER A 120 4.64 38.48 9.88
CA SER A 120 3.79 39.51 9.27
C SER A 120 2.44 39.73 9.99
N ASN A 121 1.99 38.72 10.75
CA ASN A 121 0.78 38.77 11.57
C ASN A 121 1.06 39.10 13.05
N GLY A 122 2.31 39.42 13.43
CA GLY A 122 2.66 39.81 14.80
C GLY A 122 2.71 38.65 15.80
N ILE A 123 2.67 37.40 15.32
CA ILE A 123 2.74 36.19 16.14
C ILE A 123 4.19 35.92 16.55
N LEU A 124 5.15 36.22 15.66
CA LEU A 124 6.57 35.97 15.85
C LEU A 124 7.40 37.25 15.79
N GLU A 125 8.18 37.53 16.83
CA GLU A 125 9.07 38.71 16.89
C GLU A 125 10.56 38.37 16.79
N GLY A 126 10.94 37.10 17.03
CA GLY A 126 12.34 36.66 17.11
C GLY A 126 13.11 37.23 18.31
N TYR A 127 14.42 37.01 18.31
CA TYR A 127 15.31 37.41 19.39
C TYR A 127 15.85 38.84 19.18
N PRO A 128 16.35 39.51 20.24
CA PRO A 128 16.95 40.85 20.13
C PRO A 128 18.15 40.93 19.18
N ASP A 129 18.84 39.80 18.94
CA ASP A 129 19.96 39.68 17.99
C ASP A 129 19.48 39.60 16.51
N GLY A 130 18.17 39.66 16.26
CA GLY A 130 17.57 39.59 14.93
C GLY A 130 17.41 38.17 14.37
N SER A 131 17.67 37.14 15.18
CA SER A 131 17.51 35.73 14.79
C SER A 131 16.15 35.14 15.18
N PHE A 132 15.74 34.07 14.51
CA PHE A 132 14.59 33.24 14.88
C PHE A 132 15.00 31.99 15.68
N LYS A 133 16.19 31.45 15.42
CA LYS A 133 16.76 30.20 15.93
C LYS A 133 15.88 28.98 15.60
N PRO A 134 15.60 28.70 14.32
CA PRO A 134 14.60 27.72 13.90
C PRO A 134 14.85 26.30 14.44
N ASN A 135 16.12 25.85 14.44
CA ASN A 135 16.49 24.49 14.82
C ASN A 135 16.76 24.32 16.33
N ASN A 136 16.67 25.39 17.13
CA ASN A 136 16.84 25.26 18.56
C ASN A 136 15.57 24.66 19.19
N PRO A 137 15.70 23.79 20.21
CA PRO A 137 14.57 23.36 21.02
C PRO A 137 13.79 24.53 21.60
N ILE A 138 12.47 24.46 21.56
CA ILE A 138 11.59 25.50 22.12
C ILE A 138 11.37 25.28 23.62
N THR A 139 11.33 26.38 24.38
CA THR A 139 11.04 26.32 25.81
C THR A 139 9.53 26.37 26.09
N ARG A 140 9.12 25.83 27.24
CA ARG A 140 7.70 25.87 27.69
C ARG A 140 7.18 27.30 27.81
N ALA A 141 8.01 28.25 28.23
CA ALA A 141 7.68 29.69 28.26
C ALA A 141 7.41 30.28 26.87
N GLU A 142 8.18 29.89 25.86
CA GLU A 142 8.01 30.36 24.48
C GLU A 142 6.76 29.79 23.82
N ILE A 143 6.43 28.52 24.11
CA ILE A 143 5.16 27.90 23.69
C ILE A 143 3.97 28.74 24.20
N SER A 144 3.96 29.11 25.49
CA SER A 144 2.89 29.93 26.07
C SER A 144 2.79 31.29 25.39
N ALA A 145 3.92 31.94 25.12
CA ALA A 145 3.93 33.24 24.45
C ALA A 145 3.38 33.17 23.02
N LEU A 146 3.74 32.14 22.25
CA LEU A 146 3.20 31.94 20.90
C LEU A 146 1.68 31.68 20.92
N MET A 147 1.19 30.88 21.87
CA MET A 147 -0.24 30.61 22.04
C MET A 147 -1.06 31.87 22.37
N VAL A 148 -0.54 32.74 23.24
CA VAL A 148 -1.20 34.02 23.54
C VAL A 148 -1.23 34.93 22.31
N LYS A 149 -0.11 35.00 21.57
CA LYS A 149 0.01 35.87 20.39
C LYS A 149 -0.85 35.42 19.22
N ILE A 150 -0.92 34.12 18.89
CA ILE A 150 -1.75 33.61 17.79
C ILE A 150 -3.25 33.88 18.01
N ASN A 151 -3.69 33.94 19.27
CA ASN A 151 -5.07 34.25 19.64
C ASN A 151 -5.33 35.73 19.93
N ASN A 152 -4.29 36.58 19.84
CA ASN A 152 -4.37 38.01 20.18
C ASN A 152 -4.96 38.26 21.58
N TRP A 153 -4.62 37.42 22.56
CA TRP A 153 -5.12 37.57 23.93
C TRP A 153 -4.41 38.71 24.66
N ASN A 154 -5.19 39.55 25.33
CA ASN A 154 -4.68 40.71 26.04
C ASN A 154 -4.22 40.34 27.45
N GLU A 155 -2.91 40.39 27.66
CA GLU A 155 -2.26 40.12 28.94
C GLU A 155 -2.61 41.12 30.06
N LYS A 156 -3.28 42.24 29.72
CA LYS A 156 -3.65 43.30 30.69
C LYS A 156 -4.90 43.01 31.50
N ASP A 157 -5.64 41.95 31.18
CA ASP A 157 -6.91 41.59 31.84
C ASP A 157 -6.72 40.62 33.02
N ILE A 158 -5.47 40.36 33.40
CA ILE A 158 -5.11 39.50 34.52
C ILE A 158 -5.41 40.23 35.84
N THR A 159 -6.46 39.78 36.54
CA THR A 159 -6.74 40.20 37.91
C THR A 159 -5.78 39.47 38.86
N GLU A 160 -5.09 40.25 39.70
CA GLU A 160 -4.08 39.74 40.64
C GLU A 160 -4.77 38.90 41.72
N ASP A 161 -4.69 37.57 41.64
CA ASP A 161 -4.68 36.60 42.77
C ASP A 161 -4.89 35.13 42.30
N ALA A 162 -4.35 34.76 41.13
CA ALA A 162 -4.30 33.35 40.73
C ALA A 162 -2.98 32.74 41.20
N ASP A 163 -3.06 31.65 41.97
CA ASP A 163 -1.92 30.86 42.45
C ASP A 163 -1.13 30.34 41.23
N VAL A 164 -0.03 31.01 40.89
CA VAL A 164 0.83 30.63 39.75
C VAL A 164 1.80 29.55 40.23
N PHE A 165 2.21 28.68 39.32
CA PHE A 165 3.20 27.63 39.59
C PHE A 165 4.39 28.17 40.38
N SER A 166 4.88 27.38 41.34
CA SER A 166 5.85 27.81 42.36
C SER A 166 7.17 28.37 41.80
N ASP A 167 7.49 28.07 40.54
CA ASP A 167 8.70 28.45 39.81
C ASP A 167 8.49 29.53 38.74
N VAL A 168 7.31 30.16 38.70
CA VAL A 168 6.97 31.22 37.74
C VAL A 168 6.92 32.58 38.46
N GLN A 169 7.94 33.41 38.21
CA GLN A 169 8.10 34.70 38.86
C GLN A 169 7.31 35.81 38.15
N LYS A 170 6.64 36.68 38.93
CA LYS A 170 5.77 37.78 38.44
C LYS A 170 6.43 38.75 37.45
N ASN A 171 7.73 38.88 37.56
CA ASN A 171 8.58 39.81 36.80
C ASN A 171 9.29 39.14 35.61
N SER A 172 9.02 37.85 35.35
CA SER A 172 9.50 37.18 34.14
C SER A 172 8.73 37.63 32.90
N TRP A 173 9.41 37.72 31.76
CA TRP A 173 8.80 38.14 30.49
C TRP A 173 7.66 37.22 30.03
N TYR A 174 7.68 35.96 30.44
CA TYR A 174 6.65 34.95 30.13
C TYR A 174 5.53 34.87 31.17
N TYR A 175 5.60 35.65 32.26
CA TYR A 175 4.67 35.51 33.39
C TYR A 175 3.22 35.64 32.95
N ALA A 176 2.91 36.71 32.21
CA ALA A 176 1.55 36.97 31.75
C ALA A 176 1.07 35.89 30.77
N ALA A 177 1.94 35.43 29.87
CA ALA A 177 1.58 34.38 28.92
C ALA A 177 1.27 33.04 29.61
N VAL A 178 2.12 32.61 30.54
CA VAL A 178 1.91 31.37 31.32
C VAL A 178 0.64 31.46 32.14
N LEU A 179 0.38 32.61 32.75
CA LEU A 179 -0.81 32.83 33.56
C LEU A 179 -2.09 32.82 32.71
N THR A 180 -2.09 33.49 31.55
CA THR A 180 -3.19 33.44 30.59
C THR A 180 -3.48 32.01 30.15
N CYS A 181 -2.46 31.26 29.74
CA CYS A 181 -2.64 29.86 29.32
C CYS A 181 -3.11 28.94 30.46
N LYS A 182 -2.70 29.20 31.72
CA LYS A 182 -3.23 28.48 32.89
C LYS A 182 -4.71 28.79 33.13
N LEU A 183 -5.10 30.07 33.12
CA LEU A 183 -6.50 30.49 33.27
C LEU A 183 -7.40 29.93 32.16
N LYS A 184 -6.83 29.78 30.96
CA LYS A 184 -7.48 29.20 29.78
C LYS A 184 -7.48 27.67 29.77
N LYS A 185 -7.03 27.00 30.85
CA LYS A 185 -6.97 25.53 30.99
C LYS A 185 -6.12 24.82 29.92
N ILE A 186 -5.16 25.52 29.32
CA ILE A 186 -4.21 24.94 28.36
C ILE A 186 -3.06 24.27 29.13
N ILE A 187 -2.63 24.90 30.23
CA ILE A 187 -1.49 24.47 31.04
C ILE A 187 -1.98 24.01 32.42
N ASN A 188 -1.80 22.72 32.70
CA ASN A 188 -2.09 22.12 34.02
C ASN A 188 -0.88 22.15 34.97
N GLY A 189 0.34 22.24 34.42
CA GLY A 189 1.60 22.15 35.17
C GLY A 189 1.95 20.71 35.57
N TYR A 190 3.08 20.57 36.26
CA TYR A 190 3.54 19.27 36.75
C TYR A 190 2.88 18.90 38.09
N PRO A 191 2.81 17.60 38.44
CA PRO A 191 2.27 17.15 39.72
C PRO A 191 2.95 17.75 40.96
N ASP A 192 4.19 18.22 40.82
CA ASP A 192 4.96 18.91 41.86
C ASP A 192 4.59 20.40 42.04
N GLY A 193 3.60 20.90 41.28
CA GLY A 193 3.15 22.29 41.33
C GLY A 193 4.07 23.29 40.60
N THR A 194 4.98 22.81 39.75
CA THR A 194 5.88 23.62 38.93
C THR A 194 5.42 23.71 37.46
N PHE A 195 5.96 24.67 36.72
CA PHE A 195 5.75 24.85 35.28
C PHE A 195 7.01 24.57 34.44
N LYS A 196 8.19 24.76 35.03
CA LYS A 196 9.52 24.65 34.43
C LYS A 196 9.68 25.52 33.17
N PRO A 197 9.52 26.86 33.28
CA PRO A 197 9.44 27.76 32.12
C PRO A 197 10.68 27.75 31.21
N GLY A 198 11.87 27.53 31.79
CA GLY A 198 13.13 27.50 31.06
C GLY A 198 13.50 26.13 30.48
N ASN A 199 12.73 25.08 30.75
CA ASN A 199 12.99 23.76 30.21
C ASN A 199 12.54 23.69 28.75
N TYR A 200 13.29 22.93 27.95
CA TYR A 200 12.87 22.56 26.61
C TYR A 200 11.69 21.58 26.70
N ALA A 201 10.69 21.80 25.85
CA ALA A 201 9.52 20.94 25.78
C ALA A 201 9.84 19.73 24.91
N SER A 202 9.50 18.53 25.41
CA SER A 202 9.42 17.35 24.53
C SER A 202 8.27 17.50 23.54
N ARG A 203 8.28 16.72 22.47
CA ARG A 203 7.20 16.67 21.48
C ARG A 203 5.87 16.29 22.13
N ALA A 204 5.88 15.29 23.03
CA ALA A 204 4.71 14.92 23.83
C ALA A 204 4.17 16.08 24.67
N GLU A 205 5.05 16.82 25.37
CA GLU A 205 4.61 17.97 26.17
C GLU A 205 4.05 19.10 25.31
N ALA A 206 4.69 19.40 24.17
CA ALA A 206 4.24 20.43 23.26
C ALA A 206 2.90 20.07 22.62
N PHE A 207 2.71 18.81 22.22
CA PHE A 207 1.47 18.31 21.63
C PHE A 207 0.35 18.18 22.65
N ALA A 208 0.61 17.77 23.89
CA ALA A 208 -0.40 17.79 24.94
C ALA A 208 -0.93 19.22 25.23
N LEU A 209 -0.04 20.22 25.25
CA LEU A 209 -0.44 21.62 25.39
C LEU A 209 -1.25 22.09 24.18
N LEU A 210 -0.82 21.75 22.97
CA LEU A 210 -1.54 22.10 21.75
C LEU A 210 -2.91 21.42 21.68
N ALA A 211 -3.02 20.15 22.03
CA ALA A 211 -4.27 19.42 22.10
C ALA A 211 -5.24 20.06 23.09
N ASN A 212 -4.76 20.46 24.28
CA ASN A 212 -5.60 21.22 25.21
C ASN A 212 -6.05 22.57 24.64
N TYR A 213 -5.20 23.26 23.86
CA TYR A 213 -5.59 24.49 23.18
C TYR A 213 -6.68 24.23 22.13
N VAL A 214 -6.49 23.22 21.27
CA VAL A 214 -7.46 22.86 20.22
C VAL A 214 -8.78 22.43 20.85
N ARG A 215 -8.76 21.53 21.85
CA ARG A 215 -9.95 21.11 22.60
C ARG A 215 -10.72 22.26 23.22
N ASN A 216 -10.02 23.24 23.80
CA ASN A 216 -10.68 24.31 24.57
C ASN A 216 -11.07 25.54 23.74
N PHE A 217 -10.50 25.75 22.55
CA PHE A 217 -10.66 27.02 21.80
C PHE A 217 -10.83 26.88 20.29
N ILE A 218 -10.61 25.69 19.73
CA ILE A 218 -10.86 25.43 18.32
C ILE A 218 -12.10 24.55 18.21
N ASP A 219 -12.14 23.46 18.97
CA ASP A 219 -13.27 22.52 18.97
C ASP A 219 -14.39 22.98 19.91
N LYS A 220 -14.05 23.62 21.04
CA LYS A 220 -15.06 24.12 22.00
C LYS A 220 -15.96 25.25 21.47
N ASP A 221 -15.55 25.91 20.39
CA ASP A 221 -16.40 26.89 19.70
C ASP A 221 -17.54 26.21 18.90
N LEU A 222 -17.62 24.88 18.91
CA LEU A 222 -18.72 24.08 18.37
C LEU A 222 -19.73 23.57 19.44
N ASP A 223 -19.45 23.73 20.76
CA ASP A 223 -20.16 23.01 21.85
C ASP A 223 -20.64 23.83 23.09
N GLU A 224 -20.94 25.14 23.01
CA GLU A 224 -21.63 25.88 24.10
C GLU A 224 -23.05 26.29 23.66
N GLU A 225 -24.19 25.81 24.21
CA GLU A 225 -24.63 25.51 25.60
C GLU A 225 -25.99 24.71 25.62
N PRO A 226 -26.57 24.25 26.77
CA PRO A 226 -26.09 24.25 28.17
C PRO A 226 -26.27 22.92 28.96
N GLU A 227 -25.70 22.88 30.16
CA GLU A 227 -25.79 21.88 31.23
C GLU A 227 -27.10 21.05 31.32
N LYS A 228 -26.99 19.72 31.35
CA LYS A 228 -27.99 18.82 31.94
C LYS A 228 -27.51 18.29 33.30
N THR A 229 -28.27 18.63 34.33
CA THR A 229 -28.25 18.02 35.67
C THR A 229 -28.57 16.52 35.64
N PRO A 230 -28.11 15.73 36.63
CA PRO A 230 -28.21 14.27 36.63
C PRO A 230 -29.58 13.74 37.07
N GLY A 231 -30.13 12.80 36.30
CA GLY A 231 -31.29 11.96 36.60
C GLY A 231 -31.60 11.13 35.35
N THR A 232 -31.89 9.84 35.37
CA THR A 232 -32.35 8.95 36.44
C THR A 232 -32.02 7.53 35.99
N THR A 233 -31.55 6.73 36.94
CA THR A 233 -31.30 5.29 36.81
C THR A 233 -32.58 4.53 36.46
N HIS A 234 -32.57 3.76 35.38
CA HIS A 234 -33.42 2.58 35.24
C HIS A 234 -32.62 1.35 35.65
N ASP A 235 -32.88 0.89 36.86
CA ASP A 235 -32.40 -0.38 37.39
C ASP A 235 -32.98 -1.56 36.57
N VAL A 236 -32.11 -2.39 35.99
CA VAL A 236 -32.38 -3.81 35.76
C VAL A 236 -31.27 -4.61 36.47
N VAL A 237 -31.57 -4.91 37.73
CA VAL A 237 -31.24 -6.11 38.52
C VAL A 237 -30.00 -6.94 38.12
N SER A 238 -28.98 -6.90 38.98
CA SER A 238 -28.18 -8.09 39.34
C SER A 238 -28.08 -8.20 40.88
N PRO A 239 -28.27 -9.39 41.50
CA PRO A 239 -28.47 -9.49 42.95
C PRO A 239 -27.20 -9.80 43.76
N THR A 240 -27.07 -9.07 44.88
CA THR A 240 -26.54 -9.47 46.22
C THR A 240 -25.02 -9.35 46.51
N PRO A 241 -24.58 -9.25 47.79
CA PRO A 241 -24.75 -8.09 48.69
C PRO A 241 -23.43 -7.66 49.38
N ASN A 242 -23.34 -6.36 49.73
CA ASN A 242 -22.26 -5.74 50.53
C ASN A 242 -22.30 -6.23 52.01
N PRO A 243 -21.20 -6.16 52.81
CA PRO A 243 -20.93 -4.89 53.52
C PRO A 243 -19.45 -4.61 53.90
N GLY A 244 -19.06 -3.33 53.92
CA GLY A 244 -17.88 -2.90 54.67
C GLY A 244 -17.38 -1.48 54.39
N THR A 245 -18.14 -0.45 54.76
CA THR A 245 -17.55 0.88 55.00
C THR A 245 -17.01 0.98 56.42
N PRO A 246 -15.85 1.64 56.59
CA PRO A 246 -15.79 2.72 57.57
C PRO A 246 -15.36 4.05 56.92
N SER A 247 -16.07 5.07 57.35
CA SER A 247 -15.97 6.50 57.11
C SER A 247 -14.66 7.15 57.57
N LEU A 248 -14.34 8.33 57.01
CA LEU A 248 -13.79 9.52 57.70
C LEU A 248 -13.87 10.78 56.75
N PRO A 249 -13.65 12.03 57.20
CA PRO A 249 -14.69 13.00 57.54
C PRO A 249 -14.64 14.34 56.75
N SER A 250 -15.55 15.24 57.14
CA SER A 250 -15.81 16.58 56.62
C SER A 250 -14.74 17.68 56.85
N SER A 251 -14.86 18.74 56.05
CA SER A 251 -14.47 20.16 56.25
C SER A 251 -13.04 20.56 55.86
N GLY A 252 -12.77 21.69 55.19
CA GLY A 252 -13.61 22.82 54.79
C GLY A 252 -12.87 23.79 53.84
N SER A 253 -13.63 24.47 52.98
CA SER A 253 -13.80 25.92 52.88
C SER A 253 -12.68 26.73 52.21
N GLY A 254 -13.00 27.25 51.02
CA GLY A 254 -12.44 28.46 50.41
C GLY A 254 -13.51 29.06 49.50
N SER A 255 -14.19 30.10 49.97
CA SER A 255 -15.39 30.70 49.37
C SER A 255 -15.04 31.92 48.51
N THR A 256 -15.59 31.99 47.29
CA THR A 256 -16.12 33.24 46.73
C THR A 256 -17.65 33.12 46.71
N ILE A 257 -18.31 34.13 47.25
CA ILE A 257 -19.74 34.14 47.52
C ILE A 257 -20.44 34.61 46.24
N GLU A 258 -20.97 33.70 45.42
CA GLU A 258 -22.16 34.02 44.62
C GLU A 258 -23.26 34.47 45.59
N LYS A 259 -23.68 35.73 45.48
CA LYS A 259 -24.85 36.25 46.19
C LYS A 259 -26.00 36.33 45.20
N GLY A 260 -27.15 35.77 45.59
CA GLY A 260 -28.39 35.86 44.82
C GLY A 260 -29.22 34.57 44.92
N PRO A 261 -30.52 34.64 44.61
CA PRO A 261 -31.43 33.50 44.73
C PRO A 261 -31.17 32.37 43.72
N PHE A 262 -30.42 32.61 42.64
CA PHE A 262 -30.17 31.63 41.56
C PHE A 262 -29.02 30.64 41.80
N LYS A 263 -28.28 30.78 42.91
CA LYS A 263 -27.12 29.94 43.21
C LYS A 263 -27.48 28.45 43.29
N GLY A 264 -26.89 27.64 42.40
CA GLY A 264 -27.06 26.18 42.39
C GLY A 264 -28.49 25.72 42.08
N LYS A 265 -29.24 26.52 41.32
CA LYS A 265 -30.65 26.33 40.96
C LYS A 265 -30.82 26.37 39.44
N THR A 266 -31.84 25.70 38.91
CA THR A 266 -32.19 25.74 37.48
C THR A 266 -33.45 26.59 37.26
N VAL A 267 -33.78 26.88 36.00
CA VAL A 267 -35.02 27.63 35.68
C VAL A 267 -36.26 26.95 36.27
N ASP A 268 -36.29 25.62 36.34
CA ASP A 268 -37.43 24.85 36.85
C ASP A 268 -37.70 25.06 38.34
N ASP A 269 -36.69 25.44 39.12
CA ASP A 269 -36.87 25.79 40.53
C ASP A 269 -37.73 27.05 40.74
N PHE A 270 -37.89 27.89 39.71
CA PHE A 270 -38.57 29.19 39.78
C PHE A 270 -39.85 29.26 38.93
N LEU A 271 -40.22 28.17 38.25
CA LEU A 271 -41.44 28.04 37.47
C LEU A 271 -42.45 27.13 38.17
N TYR A 272 -43.69 27.59 38.30
CA TYR A 272 -44.81 26.77 38.75
C TYR A 272 -45.75 26.56 37.55
N VAL A 273 -45.48 25.53 36.75
CA VAL A 273 -46.29 25.21 35.59
C VAL A 273 -47.60 24.57 36.07
N SER A 274 -48.75 25.22 35.84
CA SER A 274 -50.04 24.56 35.98
C SER A 274 -50.25 23.67 34.75
N GLY A 275 -50.39 22.37 34.96
CA GLY A 275 -50.36 21.33 33.93
C GLY A 275 -51.01 21.71 32.58
N GLY A 276 -50.20 21.59 31.54
CA GLY A 276 -50.60 21.66 30.15
C GLY A 276 -49.39 21.31 29.31
N ASP A 277 -49.39 20.11 28.72
CA ASP A 277 -48.42 19.70 27.70
C ASP A 277 -48.33 20.79 26.61
N PHE A 278 -47.11 21.01 26.13
CA PHE A 278 -46.81 21.89 25.01
C PHE A 278 -47.75 21.58 23.83
N LYS A 279 -48.65 22.49 23.48
CA LYS A 279 -49.53 22.34 22.32
C LYS A 279 -49.05 23.22 21.18
N ILE A 280 -48.36 22.61 20.22
CA ILE A 280 -48.17 23.17 18.88
C ILE A 280 -49.55 23.20 18.22
N LEU A 281 -50.13 24.38 18.04
CA LEU A 281 -51.40 24.55 17.33
C LEU A 281 -51.12 24.83 15.86
N ASN A 282 -51.16 23.76 15.06
CA ASN A 282 -51.42 23.72 13.62
C ASN A 282 -50.30 24.27 12.70
N GLU A 283 -49.86 23.42 11.75
CA GLU A 283 -48.83 23.68 10.72
C GLU A 283 -49.15 24.89 9.84
N GLU A 284 -50.43 25.29 9.75
CA GLU A 284 -50.86 26.44 8.95
C GLU A 284 -50.83 27.79 9.71
N GLN A 285 -50.65 27.82 11.04
CA GLN A 285 -50.73 29.07 11.81
C GLN A 285 -49.52 29.43 12.68
N LYS A 286 -48.42 28.65 12.67
CA LYS A 286 -47.12 28.95 13.32
C LYS A 286 -47.23 29.72 14.65
N LYS A 287 -48.16 29.30 15.53
CA LYS A 287 -48.41 29.93 16.83
C LYS A 287 -47.98 29.00 17.95
N ILE A 288 -47.05 29.47 18.76
CA ILE A 288 -46.57 28.75 19.94
C ILE A 288 -47.03 29.55 21.17
N THR A 289 -47.74 28.91 22.09
CA THR A 289 -48.23 29.56 23.30
C THR A 289 -47.54 28.98 24.53
N PHE A 290 -47.04 29.85 25.41
CA PHE A 290 -46.42 29.48 26.68
C PHE A 290 -47.19 30.14 27.83
N GLU A 291 -47.66 29.36 28.80
CA GLU A 291 -48.36 29.90 29.99
C GLU A 291 -47.91 29.20 31.27
N GLY A 292 -47.93 29.91 32.39
CA GLY A 292 -47.52 29.38 33.69
C GLY A 292 -47.45 30.44 34.78
N LEU A 293 -46.86 30.08 35.92
CA LEU A 293 -46.60 31.00 37.03
C LEU A 293 -45.09 31.07 37.29
N VAL A 294 -44.59 32.25 37.67
CA VAL A 294 -43.18 32.48 38.02
C VAL A 294 -43.04 33.00 39.45
N ASP A 295 -41.95 32.64 40.13
CA ASP A 295 -41.59 33.13 41.45
C ASP A 295 -41.29 34.64 41.41
N LYS A 296 -42.17 35.43 42.05
CA LYS A 296 -42.10 36.89 42.11
C LYS A 296 -40.99 37.42 43.01
N GLU A 297 -40.61 36.67 44.05
CA GLU A 297 -39.63 37.15 45.04
C GLU A 297 -38.21 37.08 44.49
N ASN A 298 -37.94 36.07 43.67
CA ASN A 298 -36.59 35.74 43.23
C ASN A 298 -36.32 36.09 41.75
N VAL A 299 -37.34 36.19 40.91
CA VAL A 299 -37.21 36.54 39.49
C VAL A 299 -37.61 38.00 39.26
N LYS A 300 -36.63 38.81 38.82
CA LYS A 300 -36.83 40.23 38.51
C LYS A 300 -37.23 40.47 37.05
N LYS A 301 -36.69 39.69 36.12
CA LYS A 301 -37.10 39.73 34.71
C LYS A 301 -37.25 38.33 34.16
N MET A 302 -38.17 38.19 33.22
CA MET A 302 -38.42 36.94 32.51
C MET A 302 -38.73 37.28 31.05
N TYR A 303 -37.99 36.68 30.14
CA TYR A 303 -38.12 36.90 28.70
C TYR A 303 -37.73 35.64 27.93
N TYR A 304 -38.14 35.53 26.68
CA TYR A 304 -37.69 34.45 25.80
C TYR A 304 -36.79 35.00 24.71
N ASN A 305 -35.86 34.15 24.28
CA ASN A 305 -35.00 34.34 23.13
C ASN A 305 -35.36 33.25 22.13
N VAL A 306 -35.76 33.65 20.93
CA VAL A 306 -35.81 32.73 19.78
C VAL A 306 -34.48 32.86 19.06
N GLU A 307 -33.74 31.77 18.98
CA GLU A 307 -32.56 31.65 18.13
C GLU A 307 -32.94 30.87 16.88
N TYR A 308 -32.86 31.55 15.74
CA TYR A 308 -33.10 30.96 14.43
C TYR A 308 -31.78 30.70 13.73
N TYR A 309 -31.62 29.48 13.21
CA TYR A 309 -30.53 29.07 12.34
C TYR A 309 -31.14 28.58 11.03
N GLY A 310 -30.64 29.07 9.89
CA GLY A 310 -31.10 28.58 8.59
C GLY A 310 -30.32 29.18 7.43
N PHE A 311 -30.40 28.50 6.29
CA PHE A 311 -29.67 28.85 5.07
C PHE A 311 -30.41 28.35 3.82
N ASP A 312 -30.00 28.88 2.66
CA ASP A 312 -30.49 28.45 1.34
C ASP A 312 -29.31 27.89 0.53
N THR A 313 -29.58 26.93 -0.36
CA THR A 313 -28.58 26.12 -1.09
C THR A 313 -27.66 26.93 -2.01
N ASP A 314 -28.10 28.08 -2.50
CA ASP A 314 -27.37 28.82 -3.54
C ASP A 314 -26.15 29.59 -2.98
N THR A 315 -26.03 29.71 -1.66
CA THR A 315 -24.81 30.11 -0.95
C THR A 315 -25.04 29.93 0.56
N PRO A 316 -24.46 28.90 1.23
CA PRO A 316 -24.70 28.67 2.64
C PRO A 316 -24.12 29.83 3.46
N LYS A 317 -24.99 30.75 3.84
CA LYS A 317 -24.70 31.81 4.81
C LYS A 317 -25.66 31.61 5.96
N MET A 318 -25.13 31.14 7.08
CA MET A 318 -25.89 30.97 8.30
C MET A 318 -26.38 32.35 8.77
N GLU A 319 -27.70 32.55 8.75
CA GLU A 319 -28.30 33.75 9.32
C GLU A 319 -28.79 33.44 10.74
N LYS A 320 -28.04 33.91 11.73
CA LYS A 320 -28.47 33.87 13.14
C LYS A 320 -29.32 35.10 13.44
N ASN A 321 -30.61 34.88 13.66
CA ASN A 321 -31.52 35.93 14.11
C ASN A 321 -31.98 35.65 15.55
N ASN A 322 -31.79 36.64 16.42
CA ASN A 322 -32.26 36.59 17.80
C ASN A 322 -33.45 37.53 17.95
N ILE A 323 -34.62 36.98 18.24
CA ILE A 323 -35.79 37.76 18.67
C ILE A 323 -35.86 37.67 20.19
N THR A 324 -35.71 38.81 20.85
CA THR A 324 -35.93 38.94 22.30
C THR A 324 -37.21 39.73 22.51
N ASP A 325 -38.19 39.09 23.12
CA ASP A 325 -39.45 39.72 23.52
C ASP A 325 -39.73 39.35 24.98
N GLY A 326 -40.16 40.32 25.77
CA GLY A 326 -40.03 40.26 27.22
C GLY A 326 -41.13 40.99 27.95
N LEU A 327 -41.62 40.36 29.02
CA LEU A 327 -42.38 41.06 30.05
C LEU A 327 -41.36 41.67 31.02
N ILE A 328 -41.28 42.99 31.06
CA ILE A 328 -40.71 43.66 32.24
C ILE A 328 -41.73 43.41 33.35
N ILE A 329 -41.36 42.66 34.38
CA ILE A 329 -42.17 42.58 35.60
C ILE A 329 -42.08 43.95 36.27
N ALA A 330 -42.86 44.92 35.78
CA ALA A 330 -43.09 46.16 36.49
C ALA A 330 -43.76 45.79 37.82
N GLY A 331 -43.31 46.45 38.91
CA GLY A 331 -43.98 46.34 40.21
C GLY A 331 -45.51 46.53 40.06
N PRO A 332 -46.30 45.97 40.99
CA PRO A 332 -47.71 45.67 40.77
C PRO A 332 -48.51 46.89 40.29
N ASP A 333 -49.16 46.78 39.14
CA ASP A 333 -50.37 47.54 38.88
C ASP A 333 -51.48 47.02 39.82
N GLU A 334 -52.13 47.93 40.54
CA GLU A 334 -53.05 47.65 41.65
C GLU A 334 -54.34 46.90 41.26
N GLU A 335 -54.55 46.53 39.99
CA GLU A 335 -55.86 46.09 39.50
C GLU A 335 -56.10 44.57 39.43
N ASN A 336 -55.08 43.71 39.57
CA ASN A 336 -55.26 42.25 39.48
C ASN A 336 -54.99 41.48 40.78
N LYS A 337 -55.54 41.96 41.90
CA LYS A 337 -55.66 41.17 43.14
C LYS A 337 -56.84 40.20 43.05
N GLY A 338 -56.67 39.10 42.34
CA GLY A 338 -57.66 38.03 42.28
C GLY A 338 -57.02 36.67 42.05
N THR A 339 -56.97 35.85 43.11
CA THR A 339 -56.74 34.39 43.13
C THR A 339 -55.35 33.82 42.81
N PHE A 340 -54.26 34.41 43.32
CA PHE A 340 -52.94 33.74 43.37
C PHE A 340 -52.24 33.99 44.71
N ASN A 341 -51.38 33.05 45.16
CA ASN A 341 -50.53 33.25 46.34
C ASN A 341 -49.71 34.54 46.17
N GLU A 342 -49.46 35.30 47.25
CA GLU A 342 -48.85 36.65 47.20
C GLU A 342 -47.47 36.69 46.50
N ASN A 343 -46.82 35.53 46.32
CA ASN A 343 -45.47 35.35 45.78
C ASN A 343 -45.41 34.78 44.34
N GLN A 344 -46.53 34.62 43.64
CA GLN A 344 -46.56 34.07 42.26
C GLN A 344 -47.16 35.06 41.26
N ILE A 345 -46.56 35.18 40.07
CA ILE A 345 -47.08 35.99 38.96
C ILE A 345 -47.42 35.08 37.77
N PRO A 346 -48.64 35.15 37.21
CA PRO A 346 -48.97 34.47 35.96
C PRO A 346 -48.30 35.13 34.75
N TYR A 347 -47.79 34.31 33.84
CA TYR A 347 -47.30 34.73 32.52
C TYR A 347 -48.04 33.96 31.41
N SER A 348 -48.24 34.61 30.27
CA SER A 348 -48.77 33.99 29.05
C SER A 348 -48.20 34.71 27.83
N TRP A 349 -47.54 33.98 26.94
CA TRP A 349 -46.98 34.47 25.68
C TRP A 349 -47.57 33.70 24.52
N VAL A 350 -47.83 34.41 23.43
CA VAL A 350 -48.17 33.81 22.14
C VAL A 350 -47.13 34.32 21.16
N LEU A 351 -46.25 33.43 20.71
CA LEU A 351 -45.35 33.69 19.59
C LEU A 351 -46.22 33.80 18.33
N LYS A 352 -46.36 35.01 17.79
CA LYS A 352 -47.13 35.27 16.57
C LYS A 352 -46.19 35.54 15.41
N ASP A 353 -46.51 34.94 14.27
CA ASP A 353 -46.03 35.32 12.94
C ASP A 353 -44.49 35.37 12.82
N PHE A 354 -43.79 34.26 13.14
CA PHE A 354 -42.41 34.09 12.70
C PHE A 354 -42.41 33.50 11.28
N GLU A 355 -42.03 34.31 10.30
CA GLU A 355 -41.81 33.83 8.92
C GLU A 355 -40.47 33.09 8.86
N VAL A 356 -40.54 31.76 8.71
CA VAL A 356 -39.39 30.92 8.34
C VAL A 356 -39.26 30.99 6.82
N ASN A 357 -38.22 31.67 6.35
CA ASN A 357 -38.00 31.97 4.95
C ASN A 357 -36.79 31.22 4.37
N LYS A 358 -36.25 30.22 5.08
CA LYS A 358 -35.13 29.39 4.61
C LYS A 358 -35.57 27.96 4.33
N SER A 359 -34.95 27.34 3.34
CA SER A 359 -35.21 25.94 2.97
C SER A 359 -34.76 24.97 4.05
N TYR A 360 -33.63 25.24 4.70
CA TYR A 360 -33.07 24.45 5.80
C TYR A 360 -33.05 25.29 7.08
N PHE A 361 -33.57 24.75 8.18
CA PHE A 361 -33.65 25.52 9.43
C PHE A 361 -33.71 24.70 10.72
N LYS A 362 -33.21 25.31 11.80
CA LYS A 362 -33.34 24.84 13.19
C LYS A 362 -33.63 26.02 14.11
N ILE A 363 -34.64 25.90 14.97
CA ILE A 363 -35.11 26.98 15.85
C ILE A 363 -35.05 26.54 17.30
N TYR A 364 -34.38 27.34 18.13
CA TYR A 364 -34.38 27.16 19.58
C TYR A 364 -35.22 28.25 20.23
N ILE A 365 -36.15 27.84 21.08
CA ILE A 365 -36.87 28.77 21.95
C ILE A 365 -36.31 28.64 23.35
N LYS A 366 -35.55 29.65 23.79
CA LYS A 366 -34.88 29.68 25.09
C LYS A 366 -35.59 30.63 26.04
N LEU A 367 -36.00 30.15 27.20
CA LEU A 367 -36.49 30.96 28.30
C LEU A 367 -35.32 31.49 29.12
N VAL A 368 -35.33 32.79 29.45
CA VAL A 368 -34.33 33.41 30.33
C VAL A 368 -35.02 34.11 31.49
N ILE A 369 -34.57 33.81 32.71
CA ILE A 369 -34.94 34.54 33.93
C ILE A 369 -33.73 35.28 34.48
N GLU A 370 -33.93 36.48 35.02
CA GLU A 370 -32.89 37.35 35.61
C GLU A 370 -33.29 37.71 37.04
N ASP A 371 -32.36 37.60 37.99
CA ASP A 371 -32.59 37.96 39.40
C ASP A 371 -32.33 39.45 39.69
N GLU A 372 -32.47 39.86 40.96
CA GLU A 372 -32.23 41.24 41.37
C GLU A 372 -30.77 41.72 41.27
N TYR A 373 -29.82 40.76 41.23
CA TYR A 373 -28.38 40.99 41.12
C TYR A 373 -27.89 40.96 39.66
N GLY A 374 -28.76 40.59 38.71
CA GLY A 374 -28.46 40.51 37.29
C GLY A 374 -27.95 39.13 36.84
N ASN A 375 -28.02 38.11 37.70
CA ASN A 375 -27.69 36.73 37.35
C ASN A 375 -28.79 36.17 36.44
N LYS A 376 -28.43 35.35 35.46
CA LYS A 376 -29.38 34.79 34.48
C LYS A 376 -29.38 33.27 34.52
N LEU A 377 -30.55 32.66 34.37
CA LEU A 377 -30.72 31.22 34.12
C LEU A 377 -31.48 31.04 32.81
N THR A 378 -31.08 30.05 32.01
CA THR A 378 -31.65 29.78 30.68
C THR A 378 -32.18 28.34 30.59
N LYS A 379 -33.30 28.12 29.89
CA LYS A 379 -33.86 26.79 29.60
C LYS A 379 -34.40 26.71 28.17
N ILE A 380 -34.06 25.67 27.41
CA ILE A 380 -34.67 25.40 26.10
C ILE A 380 -36.09 24.88 26.33
N LEU A 381 -37.07 25.54 25.72
CA LEU A 381 -38.50 25.19 25.78
C LEU A 381 -38.93 24.33 24.60
N ALA A 382 -38.36 24.57 23.42
CA ALA A 382 -38.65 23.82 22.20
C ALA A 382 -37.49 23.91 21.21
N ILE A 383 -37.32 22.83 20.45
CA ILE A 383 -36.50 22.78 19.23
C ILE A 383 -37.46 22.47 18.08
N ILE A 384 -37.35 23.22 16.99
CA ILE A 384 -38.13 23.00 15.77
C ILE A 384 -37.14 22.81 14.64
N ASN A 385 -37.15 21.62 14.05
CA ASN A 385 -36.35 21.26 12.90
C ASN A 385 -37.15 21.49 11.61
N ASP A 386 -36.46 21.44 10.49
CA ASP A 386 -37.05 21.35 9.16
C ASP A 386 -37.57 19.94 8.87
N LYS A 387 -37.88 19.66 7.59
CA LYS A 387 -38.36 18.34 7.17
C LYS A 387 -37.23 17.32 7.26
N ASP A 388 -37.61 16.06 7.33
CA ASP A 388 -36.78 14.87 7.15
C ASP A 388 -37.29 14.24 5.84
N SER A 389 -36.44 14.22 4.81
CA SER A 389 -36.88 14.02 3.44
C SER A 389 -36.79 12.58 2.95
N ASP A 390 -35.84 11.81 3.44
CA ASP A 390 -35.71 10.37 3.22
C ASP A 390 -36.30 9.54 4.37
N GLY A 391 -36.58 10.16 5.52
CA GLY A 391 -37.31 9.56 6.61
C GLY A 391 -36.44 8.67 7.50
N ASP A 392 -35.14 8.89 7.53
CA ASP A 392 -34.19 8.08 8.29
C ASP A 392 -34.17 8.44 9.80
N GLY A 393 -34.66 9.63 10.15
CA GLY A 393 -34.72 10.15 11.51
C GLY A 393 -33.83 11.37 11.78
N LEU A 394 -32.99 11.78 10.83
CA LEU A 394 -32.28 13.05 10.81
C LEU A 394 -33.10 14.09 10.04
N SER A 395 -33.02 15.36 10.45
CA SER A 395 -33.66 16.42 9.65
C SER A 395 -32.72 16.89 8.53
N ASP A 396 -33.29 17.38 7.43
CA ASP A 396 -32.57 17.95 6.29
C ASP A 396 -31.48 18.96 6.73
N TYR A 397 -31.75 19.76 7.77
CA TYR A 397 -30.78 20.67 8.37
C TYR A 397 -29.61 19.93 9.02
N GLU A 398 -29.88 18.86 9.77
CA GLU A 398 -28.87 18.07 10.47
C GLU A 398 -27.95 17.37 9.48
N GLU A 399 -28.52 16.75 8.46
CA GLU A 399 -27.79 16.08 7.39
C GLU A 399 -26.91 17.06 6.63
N VAL A 400 -27.46 18.15 6.10
CA VAL A 400 -26.66 19.08 5.27
C VAL A 400 -25.65 19.89 6.07
N TYR A 401 -25.98 20.27 7.31
CA TYR A 401 -25.19 21.26 8.05
C TYR A 401 -24.33 20.67 9.17
N ILE A 402 -24.76 19.58 9.79
CA ILE A 402 -24.04 18.98 10.92
C ILE A 402 -23.22 17.80 10.43
N TYR A 403 -23.85 16.86 9.75
CA TYR A 403 -23.23 15.59 9.37
C TYR A 403 -22.68 15.58 7.95
N ASN A 404 -23.07 16.57 7.14
CA ASN A 404 -22.72 16.69 5.73
C ASN A 404 -23.14 15.46 4.90
N THR A 405 -24.22 14.79 5.33
CA THR A 405 -24.85 13.67 4.63
C THR A 405 -25.93 14.17 3.65
N ASN A 406 -26.47 13.27 2.84
CA ASN A 406 -27.38 13.63 1.76
C ASN A 406 -28.85 13.53 2.20
N PRO A 407 -29.58 14.66 2.33
CA PRO A 407 -30.96 14.73 2.83
C PRO A 407 -32.01 14.19 1.87
N LEU A 408 -31.65 13.33 0.94
CA LEU A 408 -32.57 12.64 0.03
C LEU A 408 -32.18 11.17 -0.07
N ASN A 409 -31.21 10.74 0.72
CA ASN A 409 -30.61 9.44 0.68
C ASN A 409 -30.48 8.89 2.10
N TYR A 410 -31.33 7.92 2.40
CA TYR A 410 -31.40 7.22 3.67
C TYR A 410 -30.07 6.63 4.17
N ASP A 411 -29.13 6.35 3.26
CA ASP A 411 -27.85 5.67 3.48
C ASP A 411 -26.81 6.35 2.56
N THR A 412 -26.06 7.31 3.10
CA THR A 412 -25.28 8.25 2.29
C THR A 412 -24.06 7.61 1.63
N ASP A 413 -23.35 6.71 2.31
CA ASP A 413 -22.17 6.01 1.78
C ASP A 413 -22.49 4.68 1.11
N GLY A 414 -23.71 4.15 1.29
CA GLY A 414 -24.24 3.00 0.58
C GLY A 414 -23.89 1.65 1.20
N ASP A 415 -23.51 1.60 2.48
CA ASP A 415 -23.11 0.39 3.18
C ASP A 415 -24.29 -0.45 3.70
N LYS A 416 -25.51 0.11 3.69
CA LYS A 416 -26.83 -0.41 4.16
C LYS A 416 -27.17 -0.11 5.61
N LEU A 417 -26.37 0.64 6.35
CA LEU A 417 -26.80 1.36 7.54
C LEU A 417 -27.39 2.72 7.11
N SER A 418 -28.27 3.26 7.94
CA SER A 418 -28.80 4.60 7.67
C SER A 418 -27.96 5.64 8.39
N ASP A 419 -27.90 6.86 7.86
CA ASP A 419 -27.13 7.94 8.48
C ASP A 419 -27.52 8.12 9.97
N TYR A 420 -28.81 8.05 10.28
CA TYR A 420 -29.32 8.03 11.66
C TYR A 420 -28.78 6.87 12.51
N GLU A 421 -28.77 5.64 11.99
CA GLU A 421 -28.30 4.45 12.71
C GLU A 421 -26.81 4.57 13.04
N GLU A 422 -26.01 4.98 12.07
CA GLU A 422 -24.58 5.19 12.23
C GLU A 422 -24.29 6.26 13.27
N ILE A 423 -24.94 7.42 13.19
CA ILE A 423 -24.70 8.53 14.13
C ILE A 423 -25.20 8.23 15.54
N ASN A 424 -26.42 7.70 15.68
CA ASN A 424 -27.11 7.66 16.97
C ASN A 424 -27.09 6.28 17.66
N ILE A 425 -26.75 5.21 16.93
CA ILE A 425 -26.72 3.84 17.45
C ILE A 425 -25.29 3.30 17.49
N TYR A 426 -24.58 3.32 16.37
CA TYR A 426 -23.28 2.64 16.25
C TYR A 426 -22.09 3.58 16.53
N GLY A 427 -22.26 4.88 16.30
CA GLY A 427 -21.20 5.88 16.42
C GLY A 427 -20.21 5.88 15.25
N THR A 428 -20.58 5.29 14.12
CA THR A 428 -19.80 5.19 12.87
C THR A 428 -19.96 6.44 11.99
N ASP A 429 -19.12 6.60 10.96
CA ASP A 429 -19.10 7.77 10.07
C ASP A 429 -20.01 7.54 8.84
N PRO A 430 -21.19 8.20 8.72
CA PRO A 430 -22.17 7.97 7.63
C PRO A 430 -21.73 8.44 6.24
N LEU A 431 -20.46 8.84 6.12
CA LEU A 431 -19.82 9.19 4.86
C LEU A 431 -18.73 8.18 4.47
N ASN A 432 -18.56 7.12 5.26
CA ASN A 432 -17.52 6.13 5.12
C ASN A 432 -18.05 4.74 5.47
N SER A 433 -18.27 3.93 4.44
CA SER A 433 -18.86 2.60 4.56
C SER A 433 -18.07 1.61 5.43
N ASP A 434 -16.81 1.91 5.76
CA ASP A 434 -15.88 1.11 6.56
C ASP A 434 -15.16 2.08 7.50
N THR A 435 -15.72 2.30 8.68
CA THR A 435 -15.32 3.40 9.57
C THR A 435 -13.91 3.22 10.14
N ASP A 436 -13.49 1.99 10.39
CA ASP A 436 -12.18 1.67 10.97
C ASP A 436 -11.13 1.16 9.97
N GLU A 437 -11.50 1.11 8.69
CA GLU A 437 -10.65 0.86 7.52
C GLU A 437 -10.00 -0.53 7.53
N ASP A 438 -10.71 -1.53 8.03
CA ASP A 438 -10.21 -2.89 8.19
C ASP A 438 -10.54 -3.83 7.01
N GLY A 439 -11.42 -3.38 6.11
CA GLY A 439 -11.88 -4.10 4.93
C GLY A 439 -13.26 -4.74 5.04
N LEU A 440 -13.95 -4.61 6.19
CA LEU A 440 -15.37 -4.91 6.37
C LEU A 440 -16.17 -3.61 6.40
N THR A 441 -17.41 -3.64 5.88
CA THR A 441 -18.28 -2.46 6.06
C THR A 441 -18.87 -2.45 7.47
N ASP A 442 -19.25 -1.28 7.97
CA ASP A 442 -19.89 -1.13 9.30
C ASP A 442 -21.15 -2.03 9.39
N TYR A 443 -21.91 -2.10 8.29
CA TYR A 443 -23.01 -3.05 8.15
C TYR A 443 -22.59 -4.52 8.29
N GLU A 444 -21.49 -4.95 7.66
CA GLU A 444 -21.01 -6.34 7.67
C GLU A 444 -20.57 -6.80 9.05
N GLU A 445 -19.98 -5.89 9.83
CA GLU A 445 -19.57 -6.14 11.21
C GLU A 445 -20.78 -6.22 12.16
N MET A 446 -21.80 -5.39 11.91
CA MET A 446 -23.03 -5.37 12.71
C MET A 446 -24.01 -6.50 12.39
N LYS A 447 -24.08 -6.97 11.14
CA LYS A 447 -25.13 -7.86 10.66
C LYS A 447 -24.57 -8.94 9.72
N ALA A 448 -24.40 -10.17 10.23
CA ALA A 448 -24.10 -11.35 9.40
C ALA A 448 -25.12 -12.48 9.53
N TRP A 449 -25.15 -13.32 8.50
CA TRP A 449 -25.97 -14.54 8.47
C TRP A 449 -25.16 -15.73 8.94
N VAL A 450 -25.67 -16.45 9.95
CA VAL A 450 -25.08 -17.73 10.37
C VAL A 450 -25.97 -18.91 10.03
N ILE A 451 -25.32 -20.03 9.75
CA ILE A 451 -25.97 -21.34 9.72
C ILE A 451 -25.70 -22.05 11.04
N LEU A 452 -26.79 -22.45 11.70
CA LEU A 452 -26.79 -23.17 12.97
C LEU A 452 -27.09 -24.65 12.76
N GLU A 453 -26.25 -25.52 13.33
CA GLU A 453 -26.57 -26.93 13.58
C GLU A 453 -26.86 -27.12 15.07
N LEU A 454 -28.09 -27.51 15.41
CA LEU A 454 -28.52 -27.77 16.80
C LEU A 454 -28.27 -26.59 17.78
N GLY A 455 -28.26 -25.35 17.28
CA GLY A 455 -27.99 -24.14 18.07
C GLY A 455 -26.50 -23.81 18.24
N THR A 456 -25.63 -24.47 17.49
CA THR A 456 -24.19 -24.15 17.40
C THR A 456 -23.92 -23.54 16.02
N ILE A 457 -23.17 -22.45 15.95
CA ILE A 457 -22.71 -21.85 14.69
C ILE A 457 -21.78 -22.86 14.01
N VAL A 458 -22.14 -23.29 12.81
CA VAL A 458 -21.35 -24.24 12.01
C VAL A 458 -20.62 -23.55 10.87
N SER A 459 -21.18 -22.44 10.38
CA SER A 459 -20.55 -21.60 9.39
C SER A 459 -21.18 -20.21 9.41
N ILE A 460 -20.36 -19.19 9.25
CA ILE A 460 -20.78 -17.81 9.08
C ILE A 460 -20.72 -17.50 7.58
N PHE A 461 -21.78 -16.94 7.01
CA PHE A 461 -21.81 -16.49 5.62
C PHE A 461 -21.89 -14.97 5.62
N TYR A 462 -20.85 -14.36 5.08
CA TYR A 462 -20.85 -12.97 4.65
C TYR A 462 -20.77 -13.04 3.13
N ASN A 463 -21.53 -12.19 2.44
CA ASN A 463 -21.81 -12.35 1.01
C ASN A 463 -20.56 -12.65 0.18
N ALA A 464 -20.43 -13.91 -0.26
CA ALA A 464 -19.40 -14.28 -1.21
C ALA A 464 -19.68 -13.57 -2.55
N PRO A 465 -18.69 -12.86 -3.14
CA PRO A 465 -18.87 -12.07 -4.37
C PRO A 465 -19.18 -12.91 -5.62
N GLU A 466 -19.24 -14.25 -5.53
CA GLU A 466 -19.69 -15.10 -6.63
C GLU A 466 -21.22 -15.23 -6.76
N TYR A 467 -22.02 -14.59 -5.88
CA TYR A 467 -23.49 -14.69 -5.88
C TYR A 467 -24.21 -13.34 -5.88
N GLU A 468 -23.70 -12.36 -6.63
CA GLU A 468 -24.27 -11.00 -6.77
C GLU A 468 -25.73 -10.91 -7.26
N ASP A 469 -26.39 -12.01 -7.61
CA ASP A 469 -27.79 -12.01 -8.09
C ASP A 469 -28.74 -12.95 -7.30
N MET A 470 -28.31 -13.49 -6.16
CA MET A 470 -29.20 -14.25 -5.26
C MET A 470 -29.19 -13.65 -3.85
N GLY A 471 -29.87 -12.52 -3.70
CA GLY A 471 -30.31 -12.08 -2.37
C GLY A 471 -31.06 -13.22 -1.69
N THR A 472 -30.62 -13.63 -0.50
CA THR A 472 -31.23 -14.68 0.37
C THR A 472 -31.41 -16.11 -0.22
N GLU A 473 -31.61 -16.29 -1.53
CA GLU A 473 -31.95 -17.57 -2.17
C GLU A 473 -30.80 -18.59 -2.14
N GLY A 474 -29.54 -18.14 -2.21
CA GLY A 474 -28.37 -19.04 -2.18
C GLY A 474 -28.13 -19.68 -0.80
N VAL A 475 -28.34 -18.92 0.27
CA VAL A 475 -28.23 -19.36 1.67
C VAL A 475 -29.42 -20.25 2.04
N GLU A 476 -30.62 -19.91 1.55
CA GLU A 476 -31.86 -20.68 1.74
C GLU A 476 -31.74 -22.09 1.13
N LEU A 477 -31.17 -22.20 -0.08
CA LEU A 477 -30.89 -23.48 -0.75
C LEU A 477 -29.86 -24.36 -0.01
N ALA A 478 -28.83 -23.74 0.61
CA ALA A 478 -27.83 -24.45 1.40
C ALA A 478 -28.41 -24.93 2.74
N ALA A 479 -29.16 -24.08 3.44
CA ALA A 479 -29.80 -24.42 4.71
C ALA A 479 -30.87 -25.51 4.57
N GLU A 480 -31.72 -25.45 3.53
CA GLU A 480 -32.75 -26.48 3.25
C GLU A 480 -32.13 -27.84 2.88
N LYS A 481 -31.04 -27.85 2.10
CA LYS A 481 -30.41 -29.08 1.62
C LYS A 481 -29.79 -29.91 2.75
N PHE A 482 -29.34 -29.26 3.82
CA PHE A 482 -28.68 -29.90 4.95
C PHE A 482 -29.48 -29.89 6.26
N GLY A 483 -30.66 -29.26 6.28
CA GLY A 483 -31.56 -29.24 7.45
C GLY A 483 -31.07 -28.33 8.58
N TYR A 484 -30.30 -27.30 8.25
CA TYR A 484 -29.82 -26.31 9.19
C TYR A 484 -30.80 -25.14 9.32
N LYS A 485 -30.71 -24.38 10.42
CA LYS A 485 -31.46 -23.14 10.59
C LYS A 485 -30.56 -21.95 10.27
N GLU A 486 -31.07 -21.00 9.50
CA GLU A 486 -30.47 -19.68 9.36
C GLU A 486 -30.93 -18.77 10.51
N GLU A 487 -30.01 -18.01 11.08
CA GLU A 487 -30.32 -16.89 11.97
C GLU A 487 -29.41 -15.71 11.58
N GLN A 488 -29.99 -14.50 11.49
CA GLN A 488 -29.20 -13.27 11.43
C GLN A 488 -28.69 -12.99 12.84
N ILE A 489 -27.38 -12.87 13.00
CA ILE A 489 -26.76 -12.55 14.30
C ILE A 489 -25.91 -11.29 14.18
N ILE A 490 -25.76 -10.62 15.31
CA ILE A 490 -24.72 -9.60 15.52
C ILE A 490 -23.45 -10.37 15.87
N LEU A 491 -22.39 -10.18 15.10
CA LEU A 491 -21.12 -10.91 15.28
C LEU A 491 -20.39 -10.49 16.55
N GLY A 492 -20.63 -9.25 16.96
CA GLY A 492 -19.90 -8.64 18.06
C GLY A 492 -18.50 -8.19 17.68
N LEU A 493 -18.23 -8.02 16.38
CA LEU A 493 -17.16 -7.13 15.90
C LEU A 493 -17.53 -5.68 16.26
N ASP A 494 -16.53 -4.83 16.40
CA ASP A 494 -16.70 -3.43 16.79
C ASP A 494 -16.26 -2.55 15.60
N PRO A 495 -17.19 -1.86 14.91
CA PRO A 495 -16.93 -1.14 13.65
C PRO A 495 -16.11 0.14 13.83
N LEU A 496 -15.55 0.30 15.03
CA LEU A 496 -14.67 1.38 15.44
C LEU A 496 -13.30 0.83 15.87
N ASN A 497 -13.08 -0.48 15.73
CA ASN A 497 -11.92 -1.19 16.18
C ASN A 497 -11.53 -2.29 15.16
N PRO A 498 -10.49 -2.03 14.34
CA PRO A 498 -10.17 -2.84 13.17
C PRO A 498 -9.54 -4.21 13.51
N ASP A 499 -9.40 -4.57 14.79
CA ASP A 499 -8.79 -5.81 15.30
C ASP A 499 -9.51 -6.18 16.61
N THR A 500 -10.61 -6.91 16.49
CA THR A 500 -11.56 -7.20 17.58
C THR A 500 -10.92 -8.02 18.69
N ASP A 501 -10.05 -8.97 18.35
CA ASP A 501 -9.43 -9.82 19.37
C ASP A 501 -8.09 -9.30 19.89
N GLY A 502 -7.48 -8.33 19.20
CA GLY A 502 -6.24 -7.66 19.54
C GLY A 502 -5.00 -8.52 19.33
N ASP A 503 -4.98 -9.46 18.39
CA ASP A 503 -3.81 -10.28 18.07
C ASP A 503 -2.88 -9.64 17.02
N GLY A 504 -3.38 -8.61 16.33
CA GLY A 504 -2.65 -7.79 15.38
C GLY A 504 -3.14 -7.91 13.94
N LEU A 505 -3.92 -8.94 13.58
CA LEU A 505 -4.52 -9.05 12.25
C LEU A 505 -5.82 -8.23 12.19
N PRO A 506 -6.10 -7.50 11.09
CA PRO A 506 -7.39 -6.82 10.95
C PRO A 506 -8.55 -7.79 10.74
N ASP A 507 -9.74 -7.47 11.24
CA ASP A 507 -10.89 -8.41 11.18
C ASP A 507 -11.27 -8.71 9.73
N GLY A 508 -11.22 -7.71 8.86
CA GLY A 508 -11.43 -7.88 7.42
C GLY A 508 -10.38 -8.76 6.74
N TYR A 509 -9.11 -8.73 7.16
CA TYR A 509 -8.07 -9.59 6.62
C TYR A 509 -8.25 -11.04 7.06
N GLU A 510 -8.49 -11.24 8.35
CA GLU A 510 -8.82 -12.54 8.93
C GLU A 510 -10.02 -13.17 8.23
N PHE A 511 -11.06 -12.37 8.01
CA PHE A 511 -12.28 -12.83 7.41
C PHE A 511 -12.14 -13.12 5.90
N ARG A 512 -11.65 -12.14 5.11
CA ARG A 512 -11.68 -12.20 3.64
C ARG A 512 -10.51 -12.99 3.05
N ILE A 513 -9.34 -12.97 3.70
CA ILE A 513 -8.11 -13.57 3.16
C ILE A 513 -7.78 -14.89 3.84
N LEU A 514 -7.76 -14.93 5.18
CA LEU A 514 -7.35 -16.12 5.93
C LEU A 514 -8.49 -17.11 6.19
N GLY A 515 -9.73 -16.62 6.26
CA GLY A 515 -10.88 -17.39 6.72
C GLY A 515 -10.77 -17.81 8.20
N THR A 516 -10.11 -17.01 9.04
CA THR A 516 -10.07 -17.16 10.50
C THR A 516 -11.26 -16.44 11.17
N ASP A 517 -11.46 -16.67 12.46
CA ASP A 517 -12.52 -16.03 13.26
C ASP A 517 -11.97 -14.78 13.97
N PRO A 518 -12.34 -13.56 13.54
CA PRO A 518 -11.74 -12.32 14.07
C PRO A 518 -12.03 -12.03 15.54
N THR A 519 -12.93 -12.79 16.15
CA THR A 519 -13.24 -12.63 17.58
C THR A 519 -12.31 -13.47 18.47
N ARG A 520 -11.34 -14.18 17.88
CA ARG A 520 -10.57 -15.22 18.55
C ARG A 520 -9.15 -15.34 17.99
N LYS A 521 -8.19 -14.99 18.85
CA LYS A 521 -6.74 -15.17 18.58
C LYS A 521 -6.30 -16.55 18.10
N VAL A 522 -7.11 -17.58 18.32
CA VAL A 522 -6.84 -18.97 17.92
C VAL A 522 -8.14 -19.57 17.39
N THR A 523 -8.23 -19.64 16.06
CA THR A 523 -9.32 -20.28 15.33
C THR A 523 -9.10 -21.79 15.27
N TYR A 524 -7.93 -22.21 14.78
CA TYR A 524 -7.60 -23.61 14.60
C TYR A 524 -6.98 -24.19 15.88
N GLY A 525 -7.50 -25.33 16.36
CA GLY A 525 -7.21 -25.92 17.68
C GLY A 525 -5.77 -26.41 17.97
N ALA A 526 -4.75 -25.78 17.39
CA ALA A 526 -3.33 -26.08 17.54
C ALA A 526 -2.61 -25.23 18.62
N ASN A 527 -3.30 -24.30 19.31
CA ASN A 527 -2.70 -23.32 20.23
C ASN A 527 -1.62 -22.41 19.58
N VAL A 528 -1.67 -22.24 18.26
CA VAL A 528 -0.87 -21.25 17.55
C VAL A 528 -1.81 -20.08 17.26
N PRO A 529 -1.44 -18.84 17.64
CA PRO A 529 -2.22 -17.66 17.27
C PRO A 529 -2.38 -17.54 15.75
N ASP A 530 -3.52 -17.01 15.30
CA ASP A 530 -3.78 -16.91 13.86
C ASP A 530 -2.79 -15.96 13.18
N VAL A 531 -2.36 -14.89 13.88
CA VAL A 531 -1.25 -14.01 13.50
C VAL A 531 0.11 -14.72 13.28
N ASP A 532 0.36 -15.83 13.98
CA ASP A 532 1.62 -16.60 13.93
C ASP A 532 1.55 -17.83 13.01
N LEU A 533 0.41 -18.06 12.34
CA LEU A 533 0.26 -19.18 11.40
C LEU A 533 1.06 -18.93 10.13
N ASP A 534 1.54 -20.00 9.51
CA ASP A 534 2.29 -20.02 8.25
C ASP A 534 1.51 -20.97 7.33
N MET A 535 0.71 -20.39 6.45
CA MET A 535 -0.40 -21.08 5.79
C MET A 535 0.10 -21.92 4.60
N ASP A 536 1.04 -21.40 3.83
CA ASP A 536 1.65 -22.07 2.68
C ASP A 536 2.98 -22.78 2.99
N LYS A 537 3.61 -22.49 4.13
CA LYS A 537 4.88 -23.05 4.62
C LYS A 537 6.08 -22.59 3.83
N ASP A 538 6.13 -21.34 3.40
CA ASP A 538 7.32 -20.70 2.86
C ASP A 538 8.26 -20.19 3.99
N GLY A 539 7.71 -19.96 5.19
CA GLY A 539 8.43 -19.50 6.38
C GLY A 539 8.06 -18.08 6.84
N LEU A 540 7.13 -17.41 6.16
CA LEU A 540 6.46 -16.20 6.63
C LEU A 540 5.24 -16.55 7.50
N SER A 541 4.93 -15.66 8.44
CA SER A 541 3.68 -15.75 9.20
C SER A 541 2.59 -14.94 8.50
N ASN A 542 1.32 -15.20 8.80
CA ASN A 542 0.17 -14.40 8.33
C ASN A 542 0.39 -12.90 8.58
N TRP A 543 1.03 -12.54 9.70
CA TRP A 543 1.42 -11.15 9.97
C TRP A 543 2.49 -10.62 9.03
N ASP A 544 3.51 -11.43 8.72
CA ASP A 544 4.52 -11.04 7.75
C ASP A 544 3.87 -10.88 6.36
N GLU A 545 3.03 -11.82 5.95
CA GLU A 545 2.34 -11.79 4.65
C GLU A 545 1.43 -10.56 4.55
N PHE A 546 0.64 -10.27 5.59
CA PHE A 546 -0.13 -9.03 5.68
C PHE A 546 0.75 -7.77 5.57
N LEU A 547 1.91 -7.76 6.23
CA LEU A 547 2.82 -6.62 6.24
C LEU A 547 3.50 -6.38 4.88
N TYR A 548 3.83 -7.43 4.15
CA TYR A 548 4.48 -7.35 2.83
C TYR A 548 3.46 -7.38 1.67
N GLY A 549 2.18 -7.61 1.95
CA GLY A 549 1.12 -7.67 0.95
C GLY A 549 1.13 -8.93 0.09
N THR A 550 1.83 -9.98 0.54
CA THR A 550 1.94 -11.26 -0.17
C THR A 550 0.73 -12.15 0.08
N ASP A 551 0.51 -13.15 -0.77
CA ASP A 551 -0.64 -14.06 -0.68
C ASP A 551 -0.36 -15.20 0.33
N PRO A 552 -1.10 -15.32 1.44
CA PRO A 552 -0.86 -16.35 2.45
C PRO A 552 -0.96 -17.79 1.99
N TRP A 553 -1.51 -18.00 0.80
CA TRP A 553 -1.75 -19.32 0.24
C TRP A 553 -0.74 -19.69 -0.85
N LEU A 554 0.17 -18.78 -1.23
CA LEU A 554 1.14 -18.95 -2.30
C LEU A 554 2.56 -18.60 -1.83
N LYS A 555 3.47 -19.56 -1.99
CA LYS A 555 4.87 -19.38 -1.58
C LYS A 555 5.64 -18.29 -2.31
N ASP A 556 5.14 -17.94 -3.47
CA ASP A 556 5.76 -17.14 -4.51
C ASP A 556 4.59 -16.36 -5.12
N THR A 557 4.40 -15.14 -4.62
CA THR A 557 3.20 -14.34 -4.86
C THR A 557 3.17 -13.80 -6.29
N ASP A 558 4.31 -13.38 -6.83
CA ASP A 558 4.41 -12.82 -8.16
C ASP A 558 4.77 -13.84 -9.26
N GLY A 559 5.20 -15.04 -8.87
CA GLY A 559 5.35 -16.21 -9.72
C GLY A 559 6.67 -16.26 -10.50
N ASP A 560 7.71 -15.58 -10.03
CA ASP A 560 9.00 -15.46 -10.69
C ASP A 560 9.95 -16.65 -10.39
N GLY A 561 9.57 -17.52 -9.44
CA GLY A 561 10.30 -18.70 -9.03
C GLY A 561 11.12 -18.55 -7.73
N ILE A 562 11.10 -17.38 -7.08
CA ILE A 562 11.62 -17.16 -5.73
C ILE A 562 10.44 -17.15 -4.75
N SER A 563 10.63 -17.73 -3.56
CA SER A 563 9.57 -17.61 -2.54
C SER A 563 9.60 -16.25 -1.86
N ASP A 564 8.45 -15.72 -1.46
CA ASP A 564 8.28 -14.45 -0.76
C ASP A 564 9.24 -14.32 0.44
N TYR A 565 9.37 -15.38 1.25
CA TYR A 565 10.34 -15.45 2.33
C TYR A 565 11.78 -15.14 1.87
N ASP A 566 12.22 -15.75 0.77
CA ASP A 566 13.59 -15.63 0.26
C ASP A 566 13.82 -14.26 -0.38
N GLU A 567 12.84 -13.71 -1.08
CA GLU A 567 12.90 -12.34 -1.59
C GLU A 567 13.05 -11.34 -0.45
N ILE A 568 12.17 -11.41 0.55
CA ILE A 568 12.17 -10.48 1.69
C ILE A 568 13.42 -10.67 2.55
N ARG A 569 13.84 -11.91 2.85
CA ARG A 569 14.88 -12.20 3.85
C ARG A 569 16.27 -12.37 3.25
N THR A 570 16.38 -12.95 2.05
CA THR A 570 17.64 -13.34 1.42
C THR A 570 18.07 -12.35 0.33
N TYR A 571 17.25 -12.14 -0.71
CA TYR A 571 17.65 -11.44 -1.93
C TYR A 571 17.37 -9.93 -1.92
N LYS A 572 16.40 -9.49 -1.10
CA LYS A 572 15.93 -8.10 -0.98
C LYS A 572 15.27 -7.55 -2.25
N THR A 573 14.66 -8.44 -3.03
CA THR A 573 13.74 -8.16 -4.14
C THR A 573 12.34 -7.83 -3.62
N ASP A 574 11.46 -7.38 -4.51
CA ASP A 574 10.07 -7.03 -4.22
C ASP A 574 9.14 -8.22 -4.55
N PRO A 575 8.57 -8.92 -3.55
CA PRO A 575 7.81 -10.17 -3.76
C PRO A 575 6.46 -10.00 -4.47
N LEU A 576 6.13 -8.76 -4.85
CA LEU A 576 4.93 -8.43 -5.63
C LEU A 576 5.28 -8.01 -7.06
N ASN A 577 6.55 -8.09 -7.44
CA ASN A 577 7.06 -7.63 -8.71
C ASN A 577 8.13 -8.58 -9.25
N PRO A 578 7.80 -9.38 -10.30
CA PRO A 578 8.66 -10.47 -10.74
C PRO A 578 9.96 -10.00 -11.41
N ASP A 579 10.14 -8.70 -11.62
CA ASP A 579 11.34 -8.03 -12.19
C ASP A 579 11.60 -6.75 -11.37
N THR A 580 12.35 -6.87 -10.28
CA THR A 580 12.54 -5.82 -9.28
C THR A 580 13.24 -4.59 -9.85
N ASP A 581 14.23 -4.79 -10.72
CA ASP A 581 15.03 -3.69 -11.26
C ASP A 581 14.51 -3.13 -12.60
N GLY A 582 13.55 -3.82 -13.22
CA GLY A 582 12.80 -3.40 -14.38
C GLY A 582 13.59 -3.46 -15.69
N ASP A 583 14.59 -4.34 -15.80
CA ASP A 583 15.38 -4.50 -17.02
C ASP A 583 14.75 -5.47 -18.04
N GLY A 584 13.70 -6.19 -17.65
CA GLY A 584 12.96 -7.14 -18.48
C GLY A 584 13.38 -8.60 -18.28
N LEU A 585 14.21 -8.91 -17.28
CA LEU A 585 14.53 -10.26 -16.83
C LEU A 585 13.97 -10.49 -15.42
N GLU A 586 13.31 -11.62 -15.19
CA GLU A 586 12.70 -11.92 -13.89
C GLU A 586 13.76 -12.22 -12.81
N ASP A 587 13.55 -11.82 -11.55
CA ASP A 587 14.56 -11.90 -10.50
C ASP A 587 15.00 -13.36 -10.26
N GLY A 588 14.05 -14.29 -10.29
CA GLY A 588 14.31 -15.73 -10.19
C GLY A 588 15.24 -16.25 -11.28
N LEU A 589 15.08 -15.76 -12.51
CA LEU A 589 15.97 -16.09 -13.62
C LEU A 589 17.34 -15.44 -13.45
N GLU A 590 17.41 -14.19 -12.98
CA GLU A 590 18.68 -13.53 -12.71
C GLU A 590 19.54 -14.30 -11.71
N LEU A 591 18.95 -14.76 -10.61
CA LEU A 591 19.64 -15.56 -9.61
C LEU A 591 20.11 -16.91 -10.16
N GLU A 592 19.31 -17.57 -11.00
CA GLU A 592 19.71 -18.82 -11.67
C GLU A 592 20.95 -18.60 -12.54
N GLN A 593 21.02 -17.44 -13.21
CA GLN A 593 22.11 -17.09 -14.13
C GLN A 593 23.30 -16.39 -13.45
N GLY A 594 23.16 -16.03 -12.17
CA GLY A 594 24.20 -15.36 -11.38
C GLY A 594 24.29 -13.85 -11.61
N PHE A 595 23.23 -13.24 -12.13
CA PHE A 595 23.02 -11.79 -12.14
C PHE A 595 22.48 -11.31 -10.78
N ASP A 596 22.49 -10.00 -10.57
CA ASP A 596 22.07 -9.34 -9.32
C ASP A 596 20.72 -8.66 -9.57
N PRO A 597 19.60 -9.19 -9.03
CA PRO A 597 18.24 -8.75 -9.38
C PRO A 597 17.85 -7.35 -8.90
N LEU A 598 18.81 -6.64 -8.30
CA LEU A 598 18.67 -5.25 -7.90
C LEU A 598 19.40 -4.31 -8.86
N LYS A 599 19.90 -4.82 -9.99
CA LYS A 599 20.75 -4.10 -10.93
C LYS A 599 20.55 -4.57 -12.36
N SER A 600 19.89 -3.68 -13.12
CA SER A 600 19.65 -3.82 -14.56
C SER A 600 20.89 -4.05 -15.45
N ASP A 601 22.11 -3.96 -14.93
CA ASP A 601 23.36 -4.30 -15.62
C ASP A 601 24.40 -4.74 -14.58
N THR A 602 24.35 -6.03 -14.26
CA THR A 602 25.33 -6.69 -13.40
C THR A 602 26.72 -6.54 -14.01
N GLY A 603 27.59 -5.88 -13.26
CA GLY A 603 28.97 -5.61 -13.66
C GLY A 603 29.21 -4.28 -14.39
N ASN A 604 28.16 -3.49 -14.66
CA ASN A 604 28.24 -2.18 -15.33
C ASN A 604 28.97 -2.24 -16.68
N SER A 605 28.63 -3.24 -17.48
CA SER A 605 29.19 -3.46 -18.81
C SER A 605 28.67 -2.49 -19.87
N GLY A 606 27.53 -1.83 -19.60
CA GLY A 606 26.77 -0.99 -20.52
C GLY A 606 25.73 -1.76 -21.36
N VAL A 607 25.51 -3.04 -21.07
CA VAL A 607 24.49 -3.92 -21.68
C VAL A 607 23.61 -4.42 -20.55
N LEU A 608 22.28 -4.37 -20.73
CA LEU A 608 21.35 -4.85 -19.70
C LEU A 608 21.50 -6.36 -19.47
N ASP A 609 21.12 -6.88 -18.31
CA ASP A 609 21.20 -8.31 -18.05
C ASP A 609 20.19 -9.07 -18.92
N SER A 610 19.00 -8.52 -19.11
CA SER A 610 18.03 -8.99 -20.11
C SER A 610 18.57 -9.01 -21.55
N GLU A 611 19.46 -8.07 -21.92
CA GLU A 611 20.10 -8.03 -23.24
C GLU A 611 21.28 -9.00 -23.36
N LYS A 612 21.91 -9.39 -22.24
CA LYS A 612 22.91 -10.48 -22.19
C LYS A 612 22.22 -11.84 -22.23
N PHE A 613 21.00 -11.90 -21.70
CA PHE A 613 20.25 -13.12 -21.51
C PHE A 613 19.04 -13.19 -22.45
N VAL A 614 19.28 -13.66 -23.68
CA VAL A 614 18.18 -14.22 -24.46
C VAL A 614 18.54 -15.66 -24.73
N SER A 615 17.86 -16.60 -24.08
CA SER A 615 18.00 -18.00 -24.43
C SER A 615 16.62 -18.65 -24.57
N MET A 616 16.22 -18.97 -25.81
CA MET A 616 14.92 -19.57 -26.09
C MET A 616 15.10 -21.04 -26.46
N ASN A 617 14.31 -21.92 -25.83
CA ASN A 617 14.16 -23.29 -26.30
C ASN A 617 13.22 -23.29 -27.52
N LEU A 618 13.58 -24.01 -28.58
CA LEU A 618 12.64 -24.22 -29.69
C LEU A 618 11.41 -25.00 -29.21
N SER A 619 10.21 -24.63 -29.68
CA SER A 619 8.97 -25.29 -29.26
C SER A 619 8.90 -26.75 -29.70
N GLU A 620 8.07 -27.53 -29.01
CA GLU A 620 7.76 -28.91 -29.42
C GLU A 620 7.10 -28.98 -30.82
N GLU A 621 6.44 -27.90 -31.27
CA GLU A 621 5.89 -27.81 -32.63
C GLU A 621 7.01 -27.78 -33.68
N THR A 622 8.04 -26.95 -33.48
CA THR A 622 9.21 -26.87 -34.36
C THR A 622 10.01 -28.18 -34.40
N LEU A 623 9.98 -28.96 -33.32
CA LEU A 623 10.69 -30.23 -33.19
C LEU A 623 9.82 -31.47 -33.54
N SER A 624 8.58 -31.28 -34.00
CA SER A 624 7.61 -32.38 -34.13
C SER A 624 8.08 -33.55 -35.00
N ASP A 625 8.90 -33.26 -36.01
CA ASP A 625 9.41 -34.24 -36.98
C ASP A 625 10.51 -35.14 -36.39
N VAL A 626 11.15 -34.69 -35.32
CA VAL A 626 12.30 -35.36 -34.69
C VAL A 626 12.00 -35.89 -33.29
N LEU A 627 10.93 -35.40 -32.63
CA LEU A 627 10.40 -35.90 -31.35
C LEU A 627 9.53 -37.16 -31.53
N THR A 628 10.06 -38.16 -32.22
CA THR A 628 9.35 -39.44 -32.41
C THR A 628 9.92 -40.51 -31.47
N PRO A 629 9.11 -41.50 -31.04
CA PRO A 629 9.60 -42.63 -30.24
C PRO A 629 10.67 -43.48 -30.93
N GLU A 630 10.80 -43.35 -32.26
CA GLU A 630 11.80 -44.06 -33.07
C GLU A 630 13.17 -43.38 -33.01
N ASN A 631 13.20 -42.07 -32.71
CA ASN A 631 14.44 -41.33 -32.55
C ASN A 631 15.12 -41.71 -31.22
N ARG A 632 16.33 -42.27 -31.30
CA ARG A 632 17.09 -42.76 -30.15
C ARG A 632 18.00 -41.70 -29.50
N ALA A 633 18.11 -40.53 -30.12
CA ALA A 633 18.84 -39.36 -29.63
C ALA A 633 17.90 -38.15 -29.78
N ILE A 634 17.16 -37.83 -28.73
CA ILE A 634 16.12 -36.80 -28.76
C ILE A 634 16.76 -35.42 -28.65
N PRO A 635 16.62 -34.53 -29.66
CA PRO A 635 17.27 -33.24 -29.65
C PRO A 635 16.54 -32.23 -28.75
N SER A 636 17.30 -31.31 -28.18
CA SER A 636 16.84 -30.09 -27.53
C SER A 636 17.78 -28.96 -27.95
N ILE A 637 17.23 -27.86 -28.46
CA ILE A 637 18.01 -26.75 -29.02
C ILE A 637 17.64 -25.49 -28.25
N LYS A 638 18.66 -24.83 -27.70
CA LYS A 638 18.55 -23.58 -26.96
C LYS A 638 19.37 -22.52 -27.70
N VAL A 639 18.73 -21.47 -28.20
CA VAL A 639 19.38 -20.43 -29.03
C VAL A 639 19.64 -19.19 -28.20
N PHE A 640 20.85 -18.63 -28.29
CA PHE A 640 21.27 -17.47 -27.52
C PHE A 640 21.28 -16.18 -28.36
N GLY A 641 20.75 -15.09 -27.82
CA GLY A 641 20.91 -13.72 -28.32
C GLY A 641 19.79 -13.14 -29.20
N VAL A 642 18.63 -13.82 -29.37
CA VAL A 642 17.54 -13.34 -30.24
C VAL A 642 16.14 -13.66 -29.66
N PRO A 643 15.30 -12.65 -29.35
CA PRO A 643 13.91 -12.89 -28.98
C PRO A 643 13.07 -13.30 -30.20
N ASP A 644 12.10 -14.20 -30.03
CA ASP A 644 11.19 -14.74 -31.07
C ASP A 644 11.84 -15.62 -32.17
N PHE A 645 12.98 -16.28 -31.86
CA PHE A 645 13.72 -17.09 -32.82
C PHE A 645 12.94 -18.30 -33.41
N ASP A 646 11.91 -18.76 -32.71
CA ASP A 646 11.14 -19.97 -33.07
C ASP A 646 10.26 -19.79 -34.32
N ILE A 647 9.91 -18.55 -34.71
CA ILE A 647 8.95 -18.29 -35.80
C ILE A 647 9.56 -18.59 -37.20
N ASN A 648 10.89 -18.53 -37.33
CA ASN A 648 11.61 -18.64 -38.61
C ASN A 648 12.61 -19.80 -38.66
N THR A 649 12.52 -20.75 -37.72
CA THR A 649 13.44 -21.89 -37.62
C THR A 649 12.72 -23.20 -37.93
N THR A 650 13.34 -24.07 -38.72
CA THR A 650 12.82 -25.41 -39.01
C THR A 650 13.82 -26.48 -38.63
N VAL A 651 13.34 -27.56 -38.01
CA VAL A 651 14.15 -28.72 -37.65
C VAL A 651 13.56 -29.97 -38.30
N GLU A 652 14.28 -30.54 -39.27
CA GLU A 652 13.82 -31.70 -40.05
C GLU A 652 14.70 -32.94 -39.82
N ASN A 653 14.13 -34.12 -40.02
CA ASN A 653 14.88 -35.37 -39.99
C ASN A 653 15.77 -35.53 -41.24
N ALA A 654 17.09 -35.49 -41.04
CA ALA A 654 18.10 -35.54 -42.09
C ALA A 654 18.62 -36.97 -42.39
N SER A 655 18.01 -38.02 -41.82
CA SER A 655 18.51 -39.40 -41.96
C SER A 655 18.65 -39.88 -43.41
N GLU A 656 17.87 -39.33 -44.34
CA GLU A 656 17.91 -39.68 -45.78
C GLU A 656 18.80 -38.74 -46.62
N HIS A 657 19.44 -37.75 -46.00
CA HIS A 657 20.30 -36.80 -46.70
C HIS A 657 21.57 -37.49 -47.22
N GLU A 658 21.99 -37.17 -48.45
CA GLU A 658 23.00 -37.97 -49.18
C GLU A 658 24.34 -38.09 -48.46
N SER A 659 24.75 -37.02 -47.78
CA SER A 659 26.01 -36.93 -47.06
C SER A 659 26.01 -37.67 -45.72
N VAL A 660 24.84 -38.01 -45.16
CA VAL A 660 24.72 -38.63 -43.82
C VAL A 660 24.02 -39.99 -43.78
N LYS A 661 23.23 -40.36 -44.81
CA LYS A 661 22.38 -41.58 -44.84
C LYS A 661 23.08 -42.93 -44.75
N ASN A 662 24.41 -42.97 -44.86
CA ASN A 662 25.20 -44.21 -44.84
C ASN A 662 26.37 -44.18 -43.84
N ILE A 663 26.37 -43.25 -42.89
CA ILE A 663 27.43 -43.17 -41.88
C ILE A 663 27.20 -44.30 -40.87
N VAL A 664 28.19 -45.19 -40.73
CA VAL A 664 28.14 -46.29 -39.77
C VAL A 664 28.35 -45.76 -38.36
N GLY A 665 27.46 -46.10 -37.43
CA GLY A 665 27.59 -45.73 -36.02
C GLY A 665 26.80 -44.49 -35.60
N VAL A 666 26.01 -43.89 -36.50
CA VAL A 666 25.06 -42.84 -36.15
C VAL A 666 23.99 -43.38 -35.18
N VAL A 667 23.65 -42.58 -34.19
CA VAL A 667 22.68 -42.86 -33.13
C VAL A 667 21.51 -41.90 -33.26
N GLY A 668 20.29 -42.44 -33.34
CA GLY A 668 19.08 -41.63 -33.52
C GLY A 668 18.98 -41.03 -34.93
N PHE A 669 18.25 -39.93 -35.05
CA PHE A 669 18.09 -39.20 -36.30
C PHE A 669 19.06 -38.01 -36.34
N PRO A 670 19.91 -37.89 -37.37
CA PRO A 670 20.50 -36.61 -37.70
C PRO A 670 19.39 -35.58 -37.97
N ILE A 671 19.62 -34.35 -37.55
CA ILE A 671 18.67 -33.24 -37.67
C ILE A 671 19.27 -32.15 -38.56
N ASP A 672 18.47 -31.61 -39.47
CA ASP A 672 18.81 -30.46 -40.31
C ASP A 672 18.14 -29.23 -39.71
N ILE A 673 18.95 -28.29 -39.21
CA ILE A 673 18.46 -27.05 -38.61
C ILE A 673 18.66 -25.92 -39.62
N LYS A 674 17.58 -25.22 -39.95
CA LYS A 674 17.61 -24.06 -40.85
C LYS A 674 16.92 -22.86 -40.21
N THR A 675 17.49 -21.69 -40.41
CA THR A 675 16.96 -20.41 -39.94
C THR A 675 17.26 -19.32 -40.95
N ASP A 676 16.38 -18.32 -41.04
CA ASP A 676 16.59 -17.10 -41.83
C ASP A 676 17.18 -15.95 -40.98
N GLU A 677 17.40 -16.15 -39.68
CA GLU A 677 17.85 -15.13 -38.72
C GLU A 677 19.32 -15.34 -38.30
N ASP A 678 20.06 -14.23 -38.10
CA ASP A 678 21.40 -14.27 -37.53
C ASP A 678 21.32 -14.49 -36.01
N PHE A 679 22.14 -15.38 -35.46
CA PHE A 679 22.26 -15.63 -34.02
C PHE A 679 23.74 -15.69 -33.59
N GLU A 680 24.02 -15.46 -32.31
CA GLU A 680 25.39 -15.46 -31.80
C GLU A 680 25.89 -16.89 -31.52
N SER A 681 25.09 -17.66 -30.77
CA SER A 681 25.39 -19.07 -30.53
C SER A 681 24.13 -19.87 -30.21
N ALA A 682 24.21 -21.18 -30.30
CA ALA A 682 23.16 -22.11 -29.90
C ALA A 682 23.77 -23.31 -29.19
N GLN A 683 23.09 -23.80 -28.17
CA GLN A 683 23.40 -25.08 -27.53
C GLN A 683 22.50 -26.16 -28.11
N ILE A 684 23.12 -27.21 -28.62
CA ILE A 684 22.44 -28.39 -29.14
C ILE A 684 22.71 -29.54 -28.18
N SER A 685 21.65 -30.11 -27.63
CA SER A 685 21.68 -31.23 -26.70
C SER A 685 20.93 -32.42 -27.26
N PHE A 686 21.40 -33.63 -26.99
CA PHE A 686 20.72 -34.88 -27.35
C PHE A 686 20.58 -35.76 -26.11
N LYS A 687 19.33 -36.07 -25.74
CA LYS A 687 19.02 -37.07 -24.73
C LYS A 687 19.06 -38.47 -25.33
N ILE A 688 19.96 -39.31 -24.83
CA ILE A 688 20.23 -40.63 -25.37
C ILE A 688 19.29 -41.67 -24.73
N SER A 689 18.62 -42.45 -25.57
CA SER A 689 17.74 -43.53 -25.10
C SER A 689 18.50 -44.63 -24.34
N GLU A 690 17.88 -45.17 -23.28
CA GLU A 690 18.45 -46.26 -22.48
C GLU A 690 18.80 -47.51 -23.31
N GLU A 691 18.11 -47.73 -24.44
CA GLU A 691 18.42 -48.85 -25.33
C GLU A 691 19.80 -48.74 -25.97
N VAL A 692 20.24 -47.54 -26.31
CA VAL A 692 21.57 -47.29 -26.89
C VAL A 692 22.63 -47.51 -25.82
N LEU A 693 22.40 -47.00 -24.61
CA LEU A 693 23.33 -47.07 -23.47
C LEU A 693 23.55 -48.50 -22.94
N LYS A 694 22.64 -49.44 -23.23
CA LYS A 694 22.87 -50.87 -23.00
C LYS A 694 23.97 -51.46 -23.90
N THR A 695 24.33 -50.77 -24.97
CA THR A 695 25.18 -51.30 -26.05
C THR A 695 26.43 -50.46 -26.33
N THR A 696 26.56 -49.28 -25.73
CA THR A 696 27.73 -48.41 -25.80
C THR A 696 27.78 -47.49 -24.57
N ASP A 697 28.97 -47.03 -24.22
CA ASP A 697 29.18 -46.02 -23.17
C ASP A 697 28.82 -44.64 -23.73
N ILE A 698 28.15 -43.80 -22.94
CA ILE A 698 27.79 -42.44 -23.34
C ILE A 698 29.04 -41.61 -23.67
N ASN A 699 30.17 -41.89 -23.02
CA ASN A 699 31.47 -41.24 -23.28
C ASN A 699 32.08 -41.59 -24.65
N ASN A 700 31.53 -42.60 -25.35
CA ASN A 700 31.93 -42.91 -26.73
C ASN A 700 31.12 -42.14 -27.77
N LEU A 701 30.09 -41.41 -27.35
CA LEU A 701 29.20 -40.66 -28.22
C LEU A 701 29.74 -39.25 -28.41
N VAL A 702 29.76 -38.81 -29.66
CA VAL A 702 30.24 -37.48 -30.05
C VAL A 702 29.20 -36.84 -30.96
N ILE A 703 29.00 -35.53 -30.83
CA ILE A 703 28.16 -34.76 -31.75
C ILE A 703 29.00 -34.39 -32.97
N PHE A 704 28.44 -34.57 -34.16
CA PHE A 704 29.05 -34.12 -35.40
C PHE A 704 28.15 -33.10 -36.10
N TYR A 705 28.77 -32.32 -36.99
CA TYR A 705 28.05 -31.51 -37.96
C TYR A 705 28.57 -31.76 -39.39
N TYR A 706 27.72 -31.48 -40.37
CA TYR A 706 28.09 -31.51 -41.78
C TYR A 706 28.62 -30.15 -42.23
N ASP A 707 29.86 -30.11 -42.69
CA ASP A 707 30.47 -28.92 -43.29
C ASP A 707 30.13 -28.90 -44.79
N GLU A 708 29.12 -28.12 -45.15
CA GLU A 708 28.64 -28.02 -46.54
C GLU A 708 29.69 -27.45 -47.50
N GLU A 709 30.56 -26.55 -47.03
CA GLU A 709 31.58 -25.93 -47.87
C GLU A 709 32.64 -26.93 -48.31
N ASN A 710 32.99 -27.85 -47.42
CA ASN A 710 34.04 -28.83 -47.63
C ASN A 710 33.52 -30.23 -47.98
N ASP A 711 32.20 -30.45 -47.95
CA ASP A 711 31.54 -31.75 -48.13
C ASP A 711 32.13 -32.82 -47.18
N THR A 712 32.27 -32.46 -45.89
CA THR A 712 32.87 -33.34 -44.86
C THR A 712 32.09 -33.33 -43.55
N ILE A 713 32.31 -34.35 -42.72
CA ILE A 713 31.77 -34.41 -41.36
C ILE A 713 32.84 -33.93 -40.39
N LYS A 714 32.48 -33.05 -39.47
CA LYS A 714 33.34 -32.56 -38.40
C LYS A 714 32.77 -32.97 -37.05
N PHE A 715 33.65 -33.48 -36.19
CA PHE A 715 33.31 -33.83 -34.81
C PHE A 715 33.48 -32.61 -33.92
N LEU A 716 32.51 -32.39 -33.03
CA LEU A 716 32.49 -31.28 -32.09
C LEU A 716 32.97 -31.72 -30.72
N GLU A 717 33.52 -30.78 -29.95
CA GLU A 717 33.77 -31.00 -28.54
C GLU A 717 32.43 -31.23 -27.84
N THR A 718 32.27 -32.40 -27.22
CA THR A 718 30.99 -32.85 -26.67
C THR A 718 31.10 -33.00 -25.16
N GLU A 719 30.24 -32.29 -24.44
CA GLU A 719 30.07 -32.45 -23.00
C GLU A 719 29.05 -33.55 -22.70
N VAL A 720 29.33 -34.35 -21.67
CA VAL A 720 28.51 -35.51 -21.29
C VAL A 720 27.96 -35.31 -19.89
N ASP A 721 26.64 -35.43 -19.75
CA ASP A 721 25.93 -35.51 -18.47
C ASP A 721 25.41 -36.94 -18.27
N GLU A 722 26.10 -37.68 -17.40
CA GLU A 722 25.77 -39.08 -17.08
C GLU A 722 24.51 -39.23 -16.20
N GLU A 723 24.08 -38.19 -15.47
CA GLU A 723 22.88 -38.25 -14.63
C GLU A 723 21.62 -38.17 -15.48
N THR A 724 21.62 -37.28 -16.48
CA THR A 724 20.48 -37.05 -17.36
C THR A 724 20.54 -37.85 -18.66
N ASN A 725 21.66 -38.56 -18.90
CA ASN A 725 21.97 -39.26 -20.16
C ASN A 725 21.94 -38.33 -21.38
N THR A 726 22.45 -37.12 -21.21
CA THR A 726 22.42 -36.07 -22.23
C THR A 726 23.83 -35.75 -22.67
N ILE A 727 24.03 -35.56 -23.98
CA ILE A 727 25.25 -34.99 -24.52
C ILE A 727 24.95 -33.63 -25.14
N LYS A 728 25.87 -32.67 -25.06
CA LYS A 728 25.63 -31.30 -25.53
C LYS A 728 26.88 -30.65 -26.13
N THR A 729 26.66 -29.67 -27.01
CA THR A 729 27.70 -28.83 -27.63
C THR A 729 27.16 -27.42 -27.87
N THR A 730 28.05 -26.44 -27.92
CA THR A 730 27.74 -25.06 -28.36
C THR A 730 28.21 -24.86 -29.79
N VAL A 731 27.41 -24.17 -30.60
CA VAL A 731 27.66 -23.89 -32.02
C VAL A 731 27.37 -22.43 -32.36
N ASP A 732 27.98 -21.92 -33.41
CA ASP A 732 27.86 -20.54 -33.92
C ASP A 732 27.16 -20.46 -35.29
N HIS A 733 26.68 -21.60 -35.81
CA HIS A 733 25.97 -21.72 -37.07
C HIS A 733 25.05 -22.93 -37.04
N PHE A 734 24.10 -22.99 -37.99
CA PHE A 734 23.26 -24.18 -38.17
C PHE A 734 23.61 -24.97 -39.43
N SER A 735 23.42 -26.27 -39.34
CA SER A 735 23.74 -27.28 -40.35
C SER A 735 23.01 -28.58 -39.98
N ILE A 736 23.39 -29.70 -40.62
CA ILE A 736 23.00 -31.03 -40.23
C ILE A 736 23.85 -31.49 -39.04
N TYR A 737 23.21 -31.77 -37.92
CA TYR A 737 23.83 -32.29 -36.70
C TYR A 737 23.39 -33.73 -36.42
N GLY A 738 24.26 -34.52 -35.80
CA GLY A 738 23.89 -35.87 -35.37
C GLY A 738 24.82 -36.43 -34.31
N VAL A 739 24.39 -37.54 -33.69
CA VAL A 739 25.19 -38.25 -32.68
C VAL A 739 25.82 -39.47 -33.33
N ILE A 740 27.10 -39.71 -33.04
CA ILE A 740 27.83 -40.88 -33.55
C ILE A 740 28.61 -41.58 -32.45
N ASP A 741 28.54 -42.90 -32.44
CA ASP A 741 29.40 -43.76 -31.64
C ASP A 741 30.77 -43.87 -32.33
N ILE A 742 31.76 -43.16 -31.80
CA ILE A 742 33.08 -43.06 -32.43
C ILE A 742 33.83 -44.40 -32.42
N VAL A 743 33.52 -45.28 -31.46
CA VAL A 743 34.10 -46.62 -31.38
C VAL A 743 33.55 -47.49 -32.50
N ARG A 744 32.24 -47.49 -32.71
CA ARG A 744 31.59 -48.23 -33.83
C ARG A 744 31.98 -47.66 -35.18
N PHE A 745 32.05 -46.34 -35.28
CA PHE A 745 32.56 -45.68 -36.48
C PHE A 745 33.98 -46.16 -36.75
N ALA A 746 34.94 -46.01 -35.83
CA ALA A 746 36.33 -46.44 -36.02
C ALA A 746 36.46 -47.95 -36.36
N GLN A 747 35.62 -48.81 -35.77
CA GLN A 747 35.55 -50.23 -36.10
C GLN A 747 35.17 -50.48 -37.56
N SER A 748 34.26 -49.68 -38.13
CA SER A 748 33.85 -49.79 -39.54
C SER A 748 34.97 -49.46 -40.52
N TRP A 749 35.94 -48.63 -40.10
CA TRP A 749 37.14 -48.28 -40.88
C TRP A 749 38.31 -49.25 -40.67
N GLY A 750 38.14 -50.30 -39.85
CA GLY A 750 39.18 -51.29 -39.59
C GLY A 750 40.30 -50.83 -38.64
N ILE A 751 40.09 -49.75 -37.88
CA ILE A 751 41.07 -49.13 -36.96
C ILE A 751 41.11 -49.86 -35.60
N LYS A 752 41.03 -51.19 -35.62
CA LYS A 752 40.91 -52.02 -34.41
C LYS A 752 42.19 -52.01 -33.56
N ASP A 753 43.35 -51.91 -34.21
CA ASP A 753 44.66 -52.04 -33.56
C ASP A 753 45.13 -50.81 -32.76
N ILE A 754 44.55 -49.63 -33.01
CA ILE A 754 44.90 -48.37 -32.32
C ILE A 754 44.03 -48.18 -31.08
N LEU A 755 42.74 -48.53 -31.17
CA LEU A 755 41.79 -48.41 -30.08
C LEU A 755 42.05 -49.43 -28.95
N ASP A 756 42.43 -50.67 -29.30
CA ASP A 756 42.83 -51.69 -28.32
C ASP A 756 44.10 -51.31 -27.51
N LYS A 757 44.94 -50.41 -28.05
CA LYS A 757 46.13 -49.89 -27.36
C LYS A 757 45.84 -48.68 -26.47
N LEU A 758 44.82 -47.88 -26.80
CA LEU A 758 44.38 -46.74 -26.00
C LEU A 758 43.55 -47.16 -24.78
N LEU A 759 42.79 -48.25 -24.90
CA LEU A 759 41.89 -48.75 -23.85
C LEU A 759 42.57 -49.65 -22.79
N ASN A 760 43.86 -49.95 -22.91
CA ASN A 760 44.63 -50.73 -21.93
C ASN A 760 45.97 -50.04 -21.57
N PRO A 761 45.98 -49.07 -20.62
CA PRO A 761 47.17 -48.31 -20.23
C PRO A 761 48.08 -49.07 -19.24
N GLY A 762 48.23 -50.38 -19.45
CA GLY A 762 48.94 -51.28 -18.55
C GLY A 762 50.44 -51.41 -18.85
N GLY A 763 51.21 -50.38 -18.54
CA GLY A 763 52.65 -50.51 -18.28
C GLY A 763 53.60 -50.13 -19.42
N GLU A 764 53.81 -48.83 -19.62
CA GLU A 764 55.12 -48.16 -19.71
C GLU A 764 54.86 -46.65 -19.88
N THR A 765 55.74 -45.83 -19.31
CA THR A 765 55.56 -44.38 -19.11
C THR A 765 55.20 -43.64 -20.39
N ILE A 766 54.10 -42.90 -20.37
CA ILE A 766 53.67 -41.98 -21.43
C ILE A 766 54.62 -40.75 -21.43
N PRO A 767 55.33 -40.42 -22.52
CA PRO A 767 56.03 -39.14 -22.62
C PRO A 767 55.02 -38.00 -22.82
N PRO A 768 55.34 -36.76 -22.40
CA PRO A 768 54.42 -35.63 -22.52
C PRO A 768 54.07 -35.38 -23.99
N VAL A 769 52.80 -35.10 -24.23
CA VAL A 769 52.23 -34.80 -25.55
C VAL A 769 52.99 -33.64 -26.18
N ALA A 770 53.83 -33.95 -27.16
CA ALA A 770 54.34 -32.94 -28.09
C ALA A 770 53.21 -32.65 -29.09
N GLU A 771 52.86 -31.37 -29.24
CA GLU A 771 51.95 -30.90 -30.30
C GLU A 771 52.35 -31.53 -31.63
N ILE A 772 51.49 -32.39 -32.17
CA ILE A 772 51.71 -33.03 -33.46
C ILE A 772 51.32 -31.97 -34.50
N GLY A 773 52.29 -31.42 -35.21
CA GLY A 773 51.98 -30.58 -36.37
C GLY A 773 51.33 -31.44 -37.46
N GLN A 774 50.36 -30.93 -38.21
CA GLN A 774 49.81 -31.63 -39.36
C GLN A 774 50.17 -30.88 -40.64
N ALA A 775 50.62 -31.59 -41.68
CA ALA A 775 50.93 -31.01 -42.99
C ALA A 775 50.42 -31.89 -44.13
N ASP A 776 49.50 -31.35 -44.94
CA ASP A 776 49.01 -31.97 -46.16
C ASP A 776 49.86 -31.51 -47.35
N ILE A 777 50.53 -32.45 -48.01
CA ILE A 777 51.55 -32.12 -49.03
C ILE A 777 51.26 -32.91 -50.31
N VAL A 778 51.07 -32.18 -51.41
CA VAL A 778 50.82 -32.74 -52.74
C VAL A 778 52.05 -32.54 -53.62
N PHE A 779 52.60 -33.64 -54.13
CA PHE A 779 53.65 -33.60 -55.15
C PHE A 779 53.05 -33.89 -56.51
N VAL A 780 53.20 -32.93 -57.43
CA VAL A 780 52.86 -33.11 -58.85
C VAL A 780 54.16 -33.39 -59.61
N ILE A 781 54.27 -34.60 -60.15
CA ILE A 781 55.52 -35.10 -60.75
C ILE A 781 55.26 -35.52 -62.18
N ASP A 782 56.05 -34.97 -63.11
CA ASP A 782 56.09 -35.41 -64.50
C ASP A 782 56.75 -36.80 -64.57
N THR A 783 56.02 -37.79 -65.09
CA THR A 783 56.50 -39.17 -65.27
C THR A 783 56.77 -39.52 -66.73
N THR A 784 56.76 -38.53 -67.63
CA THR A 784 57.02 -38.74 -69.06
C THR A 784 58.39 -39.36 -69.29
N GLY A 785 58.52 -40.08 -70.41
CA GLY A 785 59.73 -40.86 -70.74
C GLY A 785 61.05 -40.07 -70.78
N SER A 786 60.99 -38.72 -70.77
CA SER A 786 62.15 -37.83 -70.69
C SER A 786 62.87 -37.87 -69.32
N MET A 787 62.19 -38.34 -68.26
CA MET A 787 62.70 -38.36 -66.87
C MET A 787 63.63 -39.53 -66.55
N GLY A 788 63.68 -40.56 -67.40
CA GLY A 788 64.67 -41.65 -67.37
C GLY A 788 65.01 -42.20 -65.97
N SER A 789 66.31 -42.24 -65.62
CA SER A 789 66.78 -42.70 -64.30
C SER A 789 66.68 -41.63 -63.19
N VAL A 790 66.38 -40.38 -63.55
CA VAL A 790 66.31 -39.23 -62.62
C VAL A 790 65.07 -39.32 -61.73
N ILE A 791 64.02 -40.00 -62.17
CA ILE A 791 62.81 -40.25 -61.38
C ILE A 791 63.09 -40.95 -60.04
N ASN A 792 64.13 -41.80 -59.98
CA ASN A 792 64.53 -42.45 -58.74
C ASN A 792 65.15 -41.46 -57.74
N ASN A 793 65.83 -40.42 -58.20
CA ASN A 793 66.35 -39.36 -57.33
C ASN A 793 65.22 -38.50 -56.77
N VAL A 794 64.21 -38.19 -57.58
CA VAL A 794 63.01 -37.47 -57.14
C VAL A 794 62.28 -38.26 -56.07
N LYS A 795 62.07 -39.57 -56.30
CA LYS A 795 61.48 -40.47 -55.32
C LYS A 795 62.25 -40.48 -54.00
N ASN A 796 63.57 -40.61 -54.05
CA ASN A 796 64.40 -40.62 -52.84
C ASN A 796 64.33 -39.29 -52.08
N ASN A 797 64.30 -38.15 -52.78
CA ASN A 797 64.20 -36.84 -52.14
C ASN A 797 62.85 -36.61 -51.47
N ILE A 798 61.75 -37.02 -52.11
CA ILE A 798 60.40 -36.94 -51.53
C ILE A 798 60.30 -37.83 -50.29
N THR A 799 60.80 -39.05 -50.37
CA THR A 799 60.85 -39.96 -49.22
C THR A 799 61.68 -39.37 -48.07
N ASN A 800 62.86 -38.82 -48.36
CA ASN A 800 63.68 -38.18 -47.32
C ASN A 800 62.99 -36.97 -46.69
N PHE A 801 62.31 -36.17 -47.50
CA PHE A 801 61.54 -35.02 -47.02
C PHE A 801 60.38 -35.44 -46.12
N ALA A 802 59.56 -36.42 -46.55
CA ALA A 802 58.47 -36.96 -45.74
C ALA A 802 58.98 -37.60 -44.45
N ASN A 803 60.06 -38.38 -44.52
CA ASN A 803 60.69 -38.97 -43.33
C ASN A 803 61.20 -37.91 -42.36
N THR A 804 61.80 -36.82 -42.87
CA THR A 804 62.27 -35.72 -42.01
C THR A 804 61.11 -35.08 -41.25
N LEU A 805 59.95 -34.90 -41.89
CA LEU A 805 58.76 -34.37 -41.23
C LEU A 805 58.19 -35.34 -40.18
N MET A 806 58.12 -36.63 -40.50
CA MET A 806 57.69 -37.67 -39.56
C MET A 806 58.64 -37.78 -38.36
N GLU A 807 59.96 -37.67 -38.57
CA GLU A 807 60.97 -37.65 -37.50
C GLU A 807 60.85 -36.41 -36.60
N ASN A 808 60.23 -35.34 -37.08
CA ASN A 808 59.93 -34.12 -36.31
C ASN A 808 58.47 -34.09 -35.80
N ASN A 809 57.83 -35.25 -35.70
CA ASN A 809 56.49 -35.39 -35.11
C ASN A 809 55.38 -34.64 -35.87
N VAL A 810 55.52 -34.52 -37.20
CA VAL A 810 54.50 -33.96 -38.09
C VAL A 810 53.77 -35.11 -38.80
N ASP A 811 52.44 -35.16 -38.69
CA ASP A 811 51.61 -36.10 -39.46
C ASP A 811 51.55 -35.63 -40.92
N VAL A 812 52.07 -36.47 -41.83
CA VAL A 812 52.18 -36.14 -43.27
C VAL A 812 51.26 -37.03 -44.07
N ARG A 813 50.26 -36.41 -44.73
CA ARG A 813 49.40 -37.08 -45.69
C ARG A 813 49.89 -36.78 -47.10
N LEU A 814 50.17 -37.83 -47.86
CA LEU A 814 50.76 -37.72 -49.20
C LEU A 814 49.76 -38.08 -50.29
N GLY A 815 49.54 -37.14 -51.19
CA GLY A 815 48.89 -37.36 -52.48
C GLY A 815 49.93 -37.36 -53.60
N LEU A 816 49.97 -38.41 -54.41
CA LEU A 816 50.85 -38.49 -55.57
C LEU A 816 50.00 -38.45 -56.84
N ILE A 817 50.12 -37.36 -57.59
CA ILE A 817 49.37 -37.17 -58.84
C ILE A 817 50.35 -37.42 -59.99
N ASP A 818 50.14 -38.53 -60.68
CA ASP A 818 50.87 -38.88 -61.90
C ASP A 818 50.18 -38.24 -63.11
N TYR A 819 50.92 -37.45 -63.88
CA TYR A 819 50.42 -36.90 -65.14
C TYR A 819 50.83 -37.81 -66.29
N LYS A 820 49.93 -38.70 -66.70
CA LYS A 820 50.00 -39.31 -68.03
C LYS A 820 49.51 -38.28 -69.04
N ASP A 821 50.43 -37.74 -69.82
CA ASP A 821 50.07 -36.83 -70.89
C ASP A 821 49.09 -37.50 -71.87
N LEU A 822 48.18 -36.65 -72.35
CA LEU A 822 47.08 -36.93 -73.25
C LEU A 822 47.51 -37.73 -74.50
N GLU A 823 46.71 -38.70 -74.94
CA GLU A 823 46.91 -39.41 -76.23
C GLU A 823 46.65 -38.51 -77.48
N GLU A 824 46.77 -37.19 -77.37
CA GLU A 824 46.83 -36.30 -78.55
C GLU A 824 48.09 -35.44 -78.50
N ASP A 825 49.21 -36.08 -78.86
CA ASP A 825 50.35 -35.38 -79.44
C ASP A 825 49.92 -34.81 -80.80
N GLY A 826 49.83 -33.48 -80.90
CA GLY A 826 49.79 -32.78 -82.17
C GLY A 826 50.99 -33.16 -83.06
N MET A 827 50.81 -32.96 -84.37
CA MET A 827 51.50 -33.60 -85.52
C MET A 827 53.04 -33.53 -85.63
N ASP A 828 53.80 -33.21 -84.57
CA ASP A 828 55.27 -33.09 -84.61
C ASP A 828 56.03 -33.60 -83.35
N SER A 829 55.39 -34.22 -82.35
CA SER A 829 56.07 -34.50 -81.07
C SER A 829 56.99 -35.74 -81.05
N THR A 830 56.85 -36.68 -81.99
CA THR A 830 57.83 -37.78 -82.15
C THR A 830 58.74 -37.56 -83.35
N LYS A 831 59.87 -36.86 -83.16
CA LYS A 831 61.07 -37.05 -83.98
C LYS A 831 62.35 -37.06 -83.16
N ASN A 832 63.00 -38.22 -83.26
CA ASN A 832 64.40 -38.57 -82.97
C ASN A 832 64.70 -38.91 -81.51
N LEU A 833 64.39 -40.15 -81.09
CA LEU A 833 65.09 -41.42 -81.40
C LEU A 833 66.46 -41.54 -80.75
N GLY A 834 66.56 -42.57 -79.91
CA GLY A 834 67.79 -43.16 -79.41
C GLY A 834 67.51 -44.11 -78.27
#